data_AF-A0A536MN33-F1
#
_entry.id   AF-A0A536MN33-F1
#
_cell.length_a   1.000
_cell.length_b   1.000
_cell.length_c   1.000
_cell.angle_alpha   90.00
_cell.angle_beta   90.00
_cell.angle_gamma   90.00
#
_symmetry.space_group_name_H-M   'P 1'
#
loop_
_entity.id
_entity.type
_entity.pdbx_description
1 polymer ?
#
loop_
_entity_poly.entity_id
_entity_poly.type
_entity_poly.pdbx_seq_one_letter_code
_entity_poly.pdbx_strand_id
1 'polypeptide(L)'
;MTGAGRRRLRQRLLIVFLIAMTIPYARQLVSSPTVGQDFRAFFAAATVVAHHGDPYDWPSLARVEDQLYDAPGQVAPGNPAFYEFLAYPEGPWLAFALVPLTVLPWQAADAIYTGLLLLVLVGASFTVFALLGWRPPRAWLGAACAALSAVGFINLFMGQVSVIVFGAFIVAWYLAGRGHGWWAGLALALIWLKPNIGLPLPLVIVLLEPAMARRVIGGFIGASAVAFGGATLVLGSGLMEWPLQIPRMWQAVQGLQPDIAAVESFFYPGLHGWPKMAARPADPRTHAAARLAGGPPLRPVLRHDPAASGDGGAARAAARGLGRSAGRDHDLGLPYPSPLLFPGAPVRLLQRLHRNPGRLAAARLAPSTRHPRPGSRHRSGRRMSMRTWYGVRRLYEPRFRERVLLLLVIIAAAYYAVWSIVQWVGLTPAALRFDFVNYFGGAQAAAHGTDIYADFKRSWGTEAWVTAYIYPPFFAELLAPLTPLGLLTAARIWLLVVHAAFIGSLTLIVRLHPELSRAGRRLVLLAAFGFMPVYLNLKFQQVATLWLLLLTASLWAALRRRDHLGGAVIAMAASLKVTPIFLIPLFARLGRLRLAISAGMALLLLTAVTVLASPGSWQFFNVVLPRIGLGTANWDNGSFDGLVSRIVQISPNLLGTSTQTAAKAIIALAALAVIGLTLWRARQAGGDPGWTTRLGVASLISSLLMVSSVTWQHHLVTLLLPMATAIAWITARRPAQRYGWWLLAAYVMCWVDRRAFPLPADQQVHTATQAALVLTGTSIKLIGVIMVWLLLLQMLRREAAGFAVRRQPAWPADAAA
;
A
#
# COMPACT_ATOMS: atom_id res chain seq x y z
N MET A 1 5.59 -48.76 -27.18
CA MET A 1 5.88 -47.39 -27.70
C MET A 1 6.97 -46.71 -26.88
N THR A 2 8.07 -46.30 -27.50
CA THR A 2 9.13 -45.50 -26.86
C THR A 2 8.59 -44.16 -26.32
N GLY A 3 9.30 -43.53 -25.37
CA GLY A 3 8.92 -42.21 -24.86
C GLY A 3 8.79 -41.13 -25.94
N ALA A 4 9.48 -41.28 -27.08
CA ALA A 4 9.35 -40.41 -28.25
C ALA A 4 8.06 -40.68 -29.06
N GLY A 5 7.66 -41.95 -29.20
CA GLY A 5 6.41 -42.34 -29.83
C GLY A 5 5.18 -41.79 -29.09
N ARG A 6 5.16 -41.91 -27.75
CA ARG A 6 4.07 -41.34 -26.93
C ARG A 6 3.98 -39.81 -27.04
N ARG A 7 5.11 -39.11 -27.17
CA ARG A 7 5.12 -37.64 -27.37
C ARG A 7 4.53 -37.24 -28.72
N ARG A 8 4.91 -37.95 -29.80
CA ARG A 8 4.35 -37.71 -31.14
C ARG A 8 2.85 -37.97 -31.21
N LEU A 9 2.38 -39.05 -30.57
CA LEU A 9 0.95 -39.34 -30.47
C LEU A 9 0.19 -38.23 -29.74
N ARG A 10 0.69 -37.77 -28.58
CA ARG A 10 0.08 -36.65 -27.83
C ARG A 10 0.02 -35.35 -28.65
N GLN A 11 1.05 -35.04 -29.43
CA GLN A 11 1.04 -33.87 -30.31
C GLN A 11 0.00 -34.00 -31.43
N ARG A 12 -0.13 -35.18 -32.04
CA ARG A 12 -1.16 -35.43 -33.05
C ARG A 12 -2.56 -35.31 -32.47
N LEU A 13 -2.81 -35.88 -31.29
CA LEU A 13 -4.09 -35.76 -30.58
C LEU A 13 -4.41 -34.29 -30.25
N LEU A 14 -3.42 -33.51 -29.83
CA LEU A 14 -3.61 -32.07 -29.60
C LEU A 14 -3.98 -31.34 -30.88
N ILE A 15 -3.31 -31.63 -32.01
CA ILE A 15 -3.64 -31.01 -33.30
C ILE A 15 -5.08 -31.36 -33.71
N VAL A 16 -5.47 -32.62 -33.59
CA VAL A 16 -6.85 -33.06 -33.87
C VAL A 16 -7.85 -32.36 -32.97
N PHE A 17 -7.55 -32.23 -31.67
CA PHE A 17 -8.40 -31.50 -30.72
C PHE A 17 -8.54 -30.01 -31.10
N LEU A 18 -7.46 -29.35 -31.48
CA LEU A 18 -7.49 -27.94 -31.91
C LEU A 18 -8.34 -27.77 -33.19
N ILE A 19 -8.19 -28.67 -34.18
CA ILE A 19 -9.03 -28.68 -35.38
C ILE A 19 -10.50 -28.93 -35.02
N ALA A 20 -10.78 -29.84 -34.08
CA ALA A 20 -12.15 -30.08 -33.64
C ALA A 20 -12.77 -28.85 -32.95
N MET A 21 -11.97 -28.04 -32.23
CA MET A 21 -12.43 -26.79 -31.59
C MET A 21 -12.72 -25.66 -32.57
N THR A 22 -12.14 -25.64 -33.78
CA THR A 22 -12.43 -24.57 -34.75
C THR A 22 -13.88 -24.61 -35.22
N ILE A 23 -14.51 -25.79 -35.28
CA ILE A 23 -15.89 -25.97 -35.75
C ILE A 23 -16.93 -25.27 -34.85
N PRO A 24 -17.02 -25.57 -33.52
CA PRO A 24 -17.98 -24.90 -32.65
C PRO A 24 -17.70 -23.40 -32.50
N TYR A 25 -16.43 -22.98 -32.54
CA TYR A 25 -16.04 -21.57 -32.44
C TYR A 25 -16.39 -20.77 -33.69
N ALA A 26 -16.12 -21.32 -34.88
CA ALA A 26 -16.56 -20.70 -36.14
C ALA A 26 -18.09 -20.61 -36.20
N ARG A 27 -18.80 -21.66 -35.77
CA ARG A 27 -20.26 -21.62 -35.67
C ARG A 27 -20.72 -20.50 -34.75
N GLN A 28 -20.15 -20.37 -33.55
CA GLN A 28 -20.52 -19.30 -32.62
C GLN A 28 -20.25 -17.90 -33.18
N LEU A 29 -19.12 -17.68 -33.84
CA LEU A 29 -18.78 -16.39 -34.47
C LEU A 29 -19.74 -16.00 -35.61
N VAL A 30 -20.40 -16.97 -36.25
CA VAL A 30 -21.34 -16.71 -37.35
C VAL A 30 -22.78 -16.64 -36.86
N SER A 31 -23.17 -17.47 -35.88
CA SER A 31 -24.58 -17.68 -35.55
C SER A 31 -25.03 -17.05 -34.23
N SER A 32 -24.13 -16.56 -33.38
CA SER A 32 -24.53 -16.03 -32.06
C SER A 32 -24.92 -14.56 -32.15
N PRO A 33 -26.07 -14.15 -31.55
CA PRO A 33 -26.53 -12.76 -31.57
C PRO A 33 -25.67 -11.81 -30.71
N THR A 34 -24.81 -12.38 -29.86
CA THR A 34 -23.90 -11.66 -28.95
C THR A 34 -22.47 -11.51 -29.48
N VAL A 35 -22.22 -11.88 -30.73
CA VAL A 35 -20.90 -11.65 -31.37
C VAL A 35 -20.65 -10.15 -31.47
N GLY A 36 -19.41 -9.75 -31.21
CA GLY A 36 -18.98 -8.35 -31.34
C GLY A 36 -19.62 -7.42 -30.28
N GLN A 37 -20.07 -7.96 -29.15
CA GLN A 37 -20.77 -7.16 -28.13
C GLN A 37 -19.97 -5.94 -27.64
N ASP A 38 -18.65 -6.07 -27.46
CA ASP A 38 -17.79 -4.92 -27.12
C ASP A 38 -17.47 -4.07 -28.35
N PHE A 39 -17.25 -4.70 -29.50
CA PHE A 39 -17.00 -4.00 -30.76
C PHE A 39 -18.14 -3.06 -31.15
N ARG A 40 -19.38 -3.43 -30.83
CA ARG A 40 -20.59 -2.61 -30.99
C ARG A 40 -20.39 -1.21 -30.40
N ALA A 41 -19.95 -1.12 -29.15
CA ALA A 41 -19.70 0.15 -28.48
C ALA A 41 -18.57 0.95 -29.18
N PHE A 42 -17.54 0.26 -29.67
CA PHE A 42 -16.43 0.89 -30.39
C PHE A 42 -16.85 1.45 -31.76
N PHE A 43 -17.72 0.72 -32.46
CA PHE A 43 -18.26 1.13 -33.76
C PHE A 43 -19.24 2.31 -33.62
N ALA A 44 -20.10 2.29 -32.61
CA ALA A 44 -20.97 3.43 -32.29
C ALA A 44 -20.15 4.68 -31.94
N ALA A 45 -19.12 4.55 -31.09
CA ALA A 45 -18.21 5.64 -30.77
C ALA A 45 -17.48 6.19 -32.01
N ALA A 46 -17.02 5.32 -32.91
CA ALA A 46 -16.41 5.72 -34.18
C ALA A 46 -17.41 6.47 -35.09
N THR A 47 -18.68 6.07 -35.09
CA THR A 47 -19.75 6.73 -35.85
C THR A 47 -20.04 8.13 -35.29
N VAL A 48 -20.09 8.28 -33.96
CA VAL A 48 -20.20 9.59 -33.29
C VAL A 48 -19.06 10.51 -33.72
N VAL A 49 -17.83 10.01 -33.69
CA VAL A 49 -16.64 10.75 -34.14
C VAL A 49 -16.72 11.11 -35.62
N ALA A 50 -17.16 10.20 -36.49
CA ALA A 50 -17.29 10.45 -37.92
C ALA A 50 -18.26 11.62 -38.23
N HIS A 51 -19.23 11.85 -37.34
CA HIS A 51 -20.15 12.99 -37.37
C HIS A 51 -19.68 14.18 -36.52
N HIS A 52 -18.39 14.25 -36.17
CA HIS A 52 -17.79 15.32 -35.36
C HIS A 52 -18.36 15.46 -33.94
N GLY A 53 -18.96 14.40 -33.39
CA GLY A 53 -19.45 14.35 -32.02
C GLY A 53 -18.41 13.85 -31.02
N ASP A 54 -18.70 14.02 -29.72
CA ASP A 54 -17.89 13.49 -28.62
C ASP A 54 -18.34 12.05 -28.27
N PRO A 55 -17.48 11.03 -28.44
CA PRO A 55 -17.83 9.65 -28.10
C PRO A 55 -18.00 9.42 -26.59
N TYR A 56 -17.61 10.37 -25.74
CA TYR A 56 -17.77 10.28 -24.28
C TYR A 56 -19.04 10.95 -23.75
N ASP A 57 -19.82 11.62 -24.61
CA ASP A 57 -21.15 12.11 -24.28
C ASP A 57 -22.18 10.96 -24.35
N TRP A 58 -22.53 10.39 -23.20
CA TRP A 58 -23.38 9.19 -23.13
C TRP A 58 -24.75 9.36 -23.80
N PRO A 59 -25.47 10.50 -23.66
CA PRO A 59 -26.70 10.73 -24.43
C PRO A 59 -26.51 10.69 -25.95
N SER A 60 -25.44 11.29 -26.47
CA SER A 60 -25.13 11.22 -27.91
C SER A 60 -24.79 9.80 -28.35
N LEU A 61 -23.91 9.12 -27.60
CA LEU A 61 -23.53 7.74 -27.88
C LEU A 61 -24.74 6.79 -27.84
N ALA A 62 -25.61 6.93 -26.83
CA ALA A 62 -26.82 6.11 -26.69
C ALA A 62 -27.79 6.29 -27.85
N ARG A 63 -27.95 7.51 -28.37
CA ARG A 63 -28.76 7.76 -29.58
C ARG A 63 -28.19 7.07 -30.81
N VAL A 64 -26.87 7.10 -30.98
CA VAL A 64 -26.21 6.42 -32.09
C VAL A 64 -26.28 4.90 -31.95
N GLU A 65 -26.13 4.35 -30.74
CA GLU A 65 -26.35 2.91 -30.51
C GLU A 65 -27.78 2.49 -30.86
N ASP A 66 -28.79 3.22 -30.38
CA ASP A 66 -30.19 2.94 -30.68
C ASP A 66 -30.46 2.98 -32.20
N GLN A 67 -29.95 4.00 -32.90
CA GLN A 67 -30.08 4.13 -34.35
C GLN A 67 -29.40 3.01 -35.14
N LEU A 68 -28.27 2.49 -34.66
CA LEU A 68 -27.50 1.46 -35.35
C LEU A 68 -28.03 0.05 -35.09
N TYR A 69 -28.57 -0.21 -33.89
CA TYR A 69 -28.81 -1.58 -33.43
C TYR A 69 -30.28 -1.90 -33.16
N ASP A 70 -31.03 -1.03 -32.49
CA ASP A 70 -32.37 -1.34 -32.00
C ASP A 70 -33.48 -0.75 -32.89
N ALA A 71 -33.31 0.50 -33.34
CA ALA A 71 -34.28 1.21 -34.17
C ALA A 71 -34.56 0.53 -35.53
N PRO A 72 -33.56 -0.04 -36.27
CA PRO A 72 -33.83 -0.73 -37.53
C PRO A 72 -34.72 -1.97 -37.36
N GLY A 73 -34.66 -2.62 -36.19
CA GLY A 73 -35.48 -3.79 -35.85
C GLY A 73 -36.74 -3.48 -35.04
N GLN A 74 -37.00 -2.19 -34.75
CA GLN A 74 -38.07 -1.74 -33.84
C GLN A 74 -38.08 -2.49 -32.50
N VAL A 75 -36.88 -2.77 -31.98
CA VAL A 75 -36.69 -3.59 -30.78
C VAL A 75 -36.78 -2.70 -29.53
N ALA A 76 -37.57 -3.10 -28.54
CA ALA A 76 -37.80 -2.32 -27.32
C ALA A 76 -37.20 -3.00 -26.08
N PRO A 77 -36.90 -2.24 -25.00
CA PRO A 77 -36.41 -2.78 -23.75
C PRO A 77 -37.28 -3.93 -23.22
N GLY A 78 -36.66 -5.06 -22.87
CA GLY A 78 -37.33 -6.28 -22.42
C GLY A 78 -37.46 -7.36 -23.50
N ASN A 79 -37.18 -7.04 -24.77
CA ASN A 79 -36.98 -8.05 -25.81
C ASN A 79 -35.57 -8.67 -25.67
N PRO A 80 -35.41 -10.01 -25.75
CA PRO A 80 -34.09 -10.66 -25.74
C PRO A 80 -33.13 -10.22 -26.85
N ALA A 81 -33.65 -9.61 -27.93
CA ALA A 81 -32.87 -9.06 -29.04
C ALA A 81 -32.49 -7.58 -28.82
N PHE A 82 -32.94 -6.94 -27.73
CA PHE A 82 -32.65 -5.54 -27.43
C PHE A 82 -31.21 -5.38 -26.94
N TYR A 83 -30.51 -4.38 -27.48
CA TYR A 83 -29.16 -4.06 -27.07
C TYR A 83 -29.17 -2.98 -25.98
N GLU A 84 -28.75 -3.33 -24.76
CA GLU A 84 -28.59 -2.34 -23.69
C GLU A 84 -27.42 -1.40 -23.97
N PHE A 85 -27.54 -0.13 -23.58
CA PHE A 85 -26.50 0.87 -23.75
C PHE A 85 -25.15 0.42 -23.17
N LEU A 86 -24.09 0.51 -23.96
CA LEU A 86 -22.71 0.27 -23.53
C LEU A 86 -21.91 1.56 -23.54
N ALA A 87 -21.32 1.90 -22.38
CA ALA A 87 -20.39 3.01 -22.31
C ALA A 87 -19.10 2.70 -23.09
N TYR A 88 -18.48 3.74 -23.63
CA TYR A 88 -17.18 3.68 -24.31
C TYR A 88 -16.05 4.15 -23.38
N PRO A 89 -15.35 3.26 -22.65
CA PRO A 89 -14.27 3.64 -21.72
C PRO A 89 -12.89 3.71 -22.37
N GLU A 90 -12.78 3.21 -23.59
CA GLU A 90 -11.49 3.02 -24.26
C GLU A 90 -10.91 4.35 -24.72
N GLY A 91 -9.60 4.36 -24.97
CA GLY A 91 -8.90 5.57 -25.41
C GLY A 91 -9.41 6.08 -26.77
N PRO A 92 -9.45 7.40 -26.99
CA PRO A 92 -10.16 8.01 -28.13
C PRO A 92 -9.58 7.60 -29.49
N TRP A 93 -8.31 7.20 -29.50
CA TRP A 93 -7.62 6.73 -30.70
C TRP A 93 -8.26 5.46 -31.29
N LEU A 94 -8.94 4.64 -30.48
CA LEU A 94 -9.66 3.48 -31.01
C LEU A 94 -10.84 3.93 -31.88
N ALA A 95 -11.64 4.89 -31.43
CA ALA A 95 -12.75 5.42 -32.21
C ALA A 95 -12.24 6.08 -33.50
N PHE A 96 -11.16 6.89 -33.42
CA PHE A 96 -10.54 7.50 -34.60
C PHE A 96 -10.06 6.47 -35.61
N ALA A 97 -9.40 5.40 -35.15
CA ALA A 97 -8.89 4.36 -36.02
C ALA A 97 -10.01 3.56 -36.74
N LEU A 98 -11.20 3.52 -36.15
CA LEU A 98 -12.35 2.80 -36.68
C LEU A 98 -13.26 3.67 -37.58
N VAL A 99 -13.07 4.99 -37.64
CA VAL A 99 -13.85 5.90 -38.52
C VAL A 99 -13.91 5.40 -39.98
N PRO A 100 -12.82 4.93 -40.61
CA PRO A 100 -12.89 4.45 -41.99
C PRO A 100 -13.81 3.23 -42.17
N LEU A 101 -14.11 2.48 -41.11
CA LEU A 101 -14.99 1.31 -41.15
C LEU A 101 -16.47 1.66 -40.99
N THR A 102 -16.81 2.89 -40.57
CA THR A 102 -18.21 3.30 -40.36
C THR A 102 -19.01 3.43 -41.65
N VAL A 103 -18.33 3.44 -42.81
CA VAL A 103 -18.97 3.39 -44.14
C VAL A 103 -19.55 2.02 -44.47
N LEU A 104 -19.17 0.98 -43.71
CA LEU A 104 -19.63 -0.39 -43.89
C LEU A 104 -20.74 -0.73 -42.87
N PRO A 105 -21.61 -1.72 -43.16
CA PRO A 105 -22.48 -2.30 -42.15
C PRO A 105 -21.64 -2.81 -40.96
N TRP A 106 -22.13 -2.62 -39.74
CA TRP A 106 -21.35 -2.91 -38.53
C TRP A 106 -20.91 -4.39 -38.43
N GLN A 107 -21.68 -5.33 -38.99
CA GLN A 107 -21.31 -6.75 -39.03
C GLN A 107 -20.11 -7.00 -39.96
N ALA A 108 -20.01 -6.27 -41.08
CA ALA A 108 -18.87 -6.35 -41.97
C ALA A 108 -17.62 -5.71 -41.33
N ALA A 109 -17.81 -4.58 -40.65
CA ALA A 109 -16.75 -3.94 -39.87
C ALA A 109 -16.26 -4.86 -38.72
N ASP A 110 -17.16 -5.54 -38.02
CA ASP A 110 -16.85 -6.50 -36.96
C ASP A 110 -16.07 -7.71 -37.49
N ALA A 111 -16.47 -8.26 -38.64
CA ALA A 111 -15.75 -9.36 -39.28
C ALA A 111 -14.30 -8.97 -39.65
N ILE A 112 -14.11 -7.77 -40.20
CA ILE A 112 -12.77 -7.22 -40.52
C ILE A 112 -11.95 -7.05 -39.23
N TYR A 113 -12.56 -6.44 -38.21
CA TYR A 113 -11.89 -6.17 -36.93
C TYR A 113 -11.53 -7.47 -36.20
N THR A 114 -12.44 -8.44 -36.13
CA THR A 114 -12.20 -9.76 -35.54
C THR A 114 -11.10 -10.52 -36.29
N GLY A 115 -11.05 -10.42 -37.63
CA GLY A 115 -9.96 -10.95 -38.44
C GLY A 115 -8.61 -10.34 -38.07
N LEU A 116 -8.56 -9.01 -37.90
CA LEU A 116 -7.37 -8.30 -37.42
C LEU A 116 -6.95 -8.77 -36.02
N LEU A 117 -7.89 -8.89 -35.07
CA LEU A 117 -7.60 -9.37 -33.73
C LEU A 117 -7.02 -10.80 -33.76
N LEU A 118 -7.56 -11.68 -34.59
CA LEU A 118 -7.03 -13.05 -34.76
C LEU A 118 -5.58 -13.04 -35.25
N LEU A 119 -5.28 -12.23 -36.26
CA LEU A 119 -3.91 -12.08 -36.79
C LEU A 119 -2.95 -11.56 -35.72
N VAL A 120 -3.36 -10.53 -34.96
CA VAL A 120 -2.57 -9.98 -33.86
C VAL A 120 -2.34 -11.02 -32.76
N LEU A 121 -3.39 -11.72 -32.33
CA LEU A 121 -3.32 -12.73 -31.28
C LEU A 121 -2.37 -13.87 -31.66
N VAL A 122 -2.49 -14.38 -32.89
CA VAL A 122 -1.65 -15.46 -33.40
C VAL A 122 -0.20 -14.99 -33.56
N GLY A 123 0.02 -13.83 -34.18
CA GLY A 123 1.37 -13.27 -34.39
C GLY A 123 2.09 -12.94 -33.08
N ALA A 124 1.40 -12.33 -32.13
CA ALA A 124 1.93 -12.02 -30.81
C ALA A 124 2.24 -13.30 -30.02
N SER A 125 1.32 -14.28 -30.03
CA SER A 125 1.53 -15.57 -29.35
C SER A 125 2.73 -16.33 -29.93
N PHE A 126 2.84 -16.39 -31.27
CA PHE A 126 3.99 -16.98 -31.93
C PHE A 126 5.30 -16.31 -31.50
N THR A 127 5.32 -14.97 -31.50
CA THR A 127 6.48 -14.17 -31.11
C THR A 127 6.88 -14.44 -29.66
N VAL A 128 5.93 -14.56 -28.73
CA VAL A 128 6.20 -14.96 -27.34
C VAL A 128 6.89 -16.31 -27.29
N PHE A 129 6.35 -17.34 -27.92
CA PHE A 129 6.96 -18.68 -27.89
C PHE A 129 8.35 -18.69 -28.55
N ALA A 130 8.54 -17.93 -29.63
CA ALA A 130 9.83 -17.76 -30.28
C ALA A 130 10.85 -17.08 -29.35
N LEU A 131 10.47 -16.00 -28.65
CA LEU A 131 11.29 -15.32 -27.65
C LEU A 131 11.65 -16.24 -26.47
N LEU A 132 10.77 -17.18 -26.12
CA LEU A 132 11.03 -18.21 -25.12
C LEU A 132 11.91 -19.37 -25.63
N GLY A 133 12.40 -19.29 -26.88
CA GLY A 133 13.32 -20.26 -27.49
C GLY A 133 12.64 -21.50 -28.07
N TRP A 134 11.33 -21.46 -28.34
CA TRP A 134 10.63 -22.59 -28.97
C TRP A 134 10.97 -22.66 -30.46
N ARG A 135 11.08 -23.89 -31.00
CA ARG A 135 11.24 -24.10 -32.43
C ARG A 135 9.98 -23.65 -33.19
N PRO A 136 10.09 -23.13 -34.42
CA PRO A 136 8.95 -22.56 -35.15
C PRO A 136 7.70 -23.45 -35.22
N PRO A 137 7.78 -24.78 -35.51
CA PRO A 137 6.59 -25.63 -35.56
C PRO A 137 5.86 -25.74 -34.21
N ARG A 138 6.59 -25.64 -33.09
CA ARG A 138 5.99 -25.68 -31.75
C ARG A 138 5.46 -24.31 -31.34
N ALA A 139 6.10 -23.23 -31.78
CA ALA A 139 5.60 -21.88 -31.56
C ALA A 139 4.26 -21.66 -32.29
N TRP A 140 4.13 -22.15 -33.52
CA TRP A 140 2.85 -22.16 -34.25
C TRP A 140 1.78 -22.99 -33.54
N LEU A 141 2.12 -24.19 -33.08
CA LEU A 141 1.19 -25.01 -32.29
C LEU A 141 0.76 -24.30 -31.00
N GLY A 142 1.69 -23.62 -30.31
CA GLY A 142 1.39 -22.81 -29.13
C GLY A 142 0.50 -21.61 -29.43
N ALA A 143 0.74 -20.92 -30.55
CA ALA A 143 -0.10 -19.81 -31.00
C ALA A 143 -1.53 -20.28 -31.34
N ALA A 144 -1.67 -21.44 -32.00
CA ALA A 144 -2.97 -22.07 -32.24
C ALA A 144 -3.67 -22.43 -30.92
N CYS A 145 -2.95 -22.98 -29.94
CA CYS A 145 -3.50 -23.21 -28.60
C CYS A 145 -3.95 -21.91 -27.91
N ALA A 146 -3.22 -20.80 -28.07
CA ALA A 146 -3.59 -19.52 -27.48
C ALA A 146 -4.87 -18.96 -28.11
N ALA A 147 -4.95 -18.95 -29.45
CA ALA A 147 -6.11 -18.47 -30.19
C ALA A 147 -7.38 -19.32 -29.92
N LEU A 148 -7.22 -20.64 -29.83
CA LEU A 148 -8.32 -21.59 -29.58
C LEU A 148 -8.53 -21.89 -28.09
N SER A 149 -7.83 -21.21 -27.20
CA SER A 149 -8.17 -21.27 -25.78
C SER A 149 -9.48 -20.51 -25.54
N ALA A 150 -10.24 -20.87 -24.50
CA ALA A 150 -11.46 -20.14 -24.15
C ALA A 150 -11.22 -18.63 -23.97
N VAL A 151 -10.06 -18.25 -23.43
CA VAL A 151 -9.67 -16.84 -23.24
C VAL A 151 -9.34 -16.18 -24.58
N GLY A 152 -8.60 -16.84 -25.46
CA GLY A 152 -8.32 -16.32 -26.80
C GLY A 152 -9.61 -16.14 -27.60
N PHE A 153 -10.45 -17.17 -27.59
CA PHE A 153 -11.73 -17.17 -28.29
C PHE A 153 -12.69 -16.10 -27.75
N ILE A 154 -12.90 -15.97 -26.44
CA ILE A 154 -13.84 -14.97 -25.91
C ILE A 154 -13.42 -13.54 -26.26
N ASN A 155 -12.11 -13.26 -26.31
CA ASN A 155 -11.62 -11.95 -26.73
C ASN A 155 -11.91 -11.68 -28.21
N LEU A 156 -11.83 -12.70 -29.08
CA LEU A 156 -12.22 -12.58 -30.48
C LEU A 156 -13.74 -12.45 -30.63
N PHE A 157 -14.49 -13.30 -29.92
CA PHE A 157 -15.94 -13.37 -29.97
C PHE A 157 -16.62 -12.09 -29.50
N MET A 158 -16.09 -11.44 -28.46
CA MET A 158 -16.60 -10.16 -27.97
C MET A 158 -16.07 -8.94 -28.76
N GLY A 159 -14.99 -9.11 -29.53
CA GLY A 159 -14.29 -7.98 -30.18
C GLY A 159 -13.43 -7.15 -29.22
N GLN A 160 -12.77 -7.78 -28.24
CA GLN A 160 -12.00 -7.09 -27.20
C GLN A 160 -10.71 -6.45 -27.74
N VAL A 161 -10.57 -5.14 -27.53
CA VAL A 161 -9.35 -4.37 -27.87
C VAL A 161 -8.11 -4.81 -27.08
N SER A 162 -8.29 -5.54 -25.97
CA SER A 162 -7.22 -6.11 -25.14
C SER A 162 -6.17 -6.91 -25.95
N VAL A 163 -6.59 -7.53 -27.06
CA VAL A 163 -5.70 -8.27 -27.96
C VAL A 163 -4.69 -7.35 -28.68
N ILE A 164 -5.11 -6.14 -29.05
CA ILE A 164 -4.23 -5.12 -29.65
C ILE A 164 -3.19 -4.66 -28.63
N VAL A 165 -3.62 -4.41 -27.38
CA VAL A 165 -2.72 -4.04 -26.28
C VAL A 165 -1.69 -5.14 -26.00
N PHE A 166 -2.11 -6.41 -26.02
CA PHE A 166 -1.20 -7.55 -25.93
C PHE A 166 -0.19 -7.57 -27.09
N GLY A 167 -0.67 -7.42 -28.34
CA GLY A 167 0.19 -7.36 -29.52
C GLY A 167 1.23 -6.24 -29.44
N ALA A 168 0.80 -5.03 -29.09
CA ALA A 168 1.66 -3.87 -28.90
C ALA A 168 2.76 -4.12 -27.85
N PHE A 169 2.40 -4.72 -26.71
CA PHE A 169 3.36 -5.10 -25.68
C PHE A 169 4.39 -6.13 -26.18
N ILE A 170 3.96 -7.14 -26.93
CA ILE A 170 4.88 -8.16 -27.48
C ILE A 170 5.80 -7.56 -28.54
N VAL A 171 5.30 -6.71 -29.43
CA VAL A 171 6.13 -5.97 -30.41
C VAL A 171 7.14 -5.11 -29.68
N ALA A 172 6.72 -4.35 -28.66
CA ALA A 172 7.62 -3.54 -27.86
C ALA A 172 8.69 -4.37 -27.15
N TRP A 173 8.31 -5.52 -26.57
CA TRP A 173 9.28 -6.40 -25.92
C TRP A 173 10.27 -6.99 -26.93
N TYR A 174 9.81 -7.42 -28.09
CA TYR A 174 10.65 -7.91 -29.19
C TYR A 174 11.65 -6.84 -29.67
N LEU A 175 11.17 -5.62 -29.92
CA LEU A 175 12.01 -4.49 -30.36
C LEU A 175 13.03 -4.09 -29.30
N ALA A 176 12.63 -4.05 -28.03
CA ALA A 176 13.53 -3.77 -26.91
C ALA A 176 14.62 -4.84 -26.79
N GLY A 177 14.27 -6.12 -26.93
CA GLY A 177 15.24 -7.23 -26.93
C GLY A 177 16.23 -7.18 -28.10
N ARG A 178 15.89 -6.48 -29.19
CA ARG A 178 16.75 -6.23 -30.37
C ARG A 178 17.51 -4.90 -30.29
N GLY A 179 17.42 -4.14 -29.20
CA GLY A 179 18.10 -2.86 -29.02
C GLY A 179 17.35 -1.62 -29.55
N HIS A 180 16.14 -1.79 -30.08
CA HIS A 180 15.33 -0.73 -30.70
C HIS A 180 14.38 -0.07 -29.67
N GLY A 181 14.95 0.46 -28.59
CA GLY A 181 14.15 0.95 -27.44
C GLY A 181 13.18 2.09 -27.76
N TRP A 182 13.52 3.02 -28.65
CA TRP A 182 12.62 4.13 -29.02
C TRP A 182 11.36 3.64 -29.75
N TRP A 183 11.54 2.73 -30.71
CA TRP A 183 10.45 2.08 -31.43
C TRP A 183 9.60 1.18 -30.52
N ALA A 184 10.23 0.52 -29.54
CA ALA A 184 9.50 -0.20 -28.51
C ALA A 184 8.62 0.73 -27.67
N GLY A 185 9.11 1.93 -27.33
CA GLY A 185 8.32 2.97 -26.66
C GLY A 185 7.16 3.47 -27.53
N LEU A 186 7.39 3.70 -28.82
CA LEU A 186 6.33 4.08 -29.78
C LEU A 186 5.23 3.02 -29.85
N ALA A 187 5.59 1.74 -29.99
CA ALA A 187 4.63 0.64 -30.00
C ALA A 187 3.78 0.60 -28.72
N LEU A 188 4.37 0.93 -27.56
CA LEU A 188 3.64 1.02 -26.29
C LEU A 188 2.64 2.17 -26.24
N ALA A 189 2.63 3.15 -27.14
CA ALA A 189 1.57 4.17 -27.14
C ALA A 189 0.17 3.55 -27.36
N LEU A 190 0.09 2.40 -28.04
CA LEU A 190 -1.15 1.66 -28.22
C LEU A 190 -1.73 1.08 -26.90
N ILE A 191 -0.97 1.07 -25.80
CA ILE A 191 -1.53 0.64 -24.50
C ILE A 191 -2.63 1.57 -24.00
N TRP A 192 -2.63 2.83 -24.47
CA TRP A 192 -3.66 3.78 -24.08
C TRP A 192 -5.03 3.47 -24.67
N LEU A 193 -5.12 2.52 -25.63
CA LEU A 193 -6.41 1.95 -26.05
C LEU A 193 -7.16 1.40 -24.84
N LYS A 194 -6.46 0.77 -23.88
CA LYS A 194 -7.03 0.19 -22.65
C LYS A 194 -6.10 0.44 -21.45
N PRO A 195 -6.08 1.67 -20.90
CA PRO A 195 -5.02 2.12 -19.99
C PRO A 195 -5.02 1.39 -18.65
N ASN A 196 -6.18 0.91 -18.19
CA ASN A 196 -6.35 0.15 -16.96
C ASN A 196 -5.46 -1.11 -16.90
N ILE A 197 -5.31 -1.83 -18.01
CA ILE A 197 -4.39 -2.99 -18.10
C ILE A 197 -3.06 -2.64 -18.76
N GLY A 198 -3.03 -1.58 -19.56
CA GLY A 198 -1.90 -1.19 -20.39
C GLY A 198 -0.78 -0.48 -19.63
N LEU A 199 -1.11 0.47 -18.75
CA LEU A 199 -0.14 1.34 -18.06
C LEU A 199 0.96 0.63 -17.24
N PRO A 200 0.72 -0.56 -16.66
CA PRO A 200 1.78 -1.33 -16.01
C PRO A 200 2.84 -1.91 -16.99
N LEU A 201 2.49 -2.11 -18.26
CA LEU A 201 3.30 -2.87 -19.22
C LEU A 201 4.66 -2.23 -19.58
N PRO A 202 4.80 -0.90 -19.73
CA PRO A 202 6.10 -0.26 -19.88
C PRO A 202 7.07 -0.58 -18.74
N LEU A 203 6.58 -0.67 -17.49
CA LEU A 203 7.39 -1.04 -16.35
C LEU A 203 7.84 -2.51 -16.43
N VAL A 204 6.98 -3.39 -16.95
CA VAL A 204 7.35 -4.79 -17.21
C VAL A 204 8.49 -4.87 -18.23
N ILE A 205 8.43 -4.12 -19.33
CA ILE A 205 9.53 -4.08 -20.31
C ILE A 205 10.81 -3.53 -19.68
N VAL A 206 10.74 -2.48 -18.87
CA VAL A 206 11.90 -1.95 -18.14
C VAL A 206 12.53 -3.00 -17.21
N LEU A 207 11.73 -3.88 -16.60
CA LEU A 207 12.22 -4.99 -15.79
C LEU A 207 12.89 -6.09 -16.63
N LEU A 208 12.29 -6.43 -17.77
CA LEU A 208 12.77 -7.47 -18.68
C LEU A 208 14.04 -7.03 -19.43
N GLU A 209 14.06 -5.81 -19.95
CA GLU A 209 15.09 -5.22 -20.83
C GLU A 209 15.66 -3.92 -20.24
N PRO A 210 16.39 -3.99 -19.10
CA PRO A 210 16.86 -2.82 -18.34
C PRO A 210 17.80 -1.90 -19.13
N ALA A 211 18.56 -2.46 -20.07
CA ALA A 211 19.53 -1.71 -20.87
C ALA A 211 18.80 -0.69 -21.77
N MET A 212 17.57 -1.02 -22.17
CA MET A 212 16.76 -0.18 -23.05
C MET A 212 15.78 0.71 -22.31
N ALA A 213 15.71 0.63 -20.98
CA ALA A 213 14.69 1.29 -20.16
C ALA A 213 14.49 2.78 -20.49
N ARG A 214 15.57 3.56 -20.56
CA ARG A 214 15.49 5.00 -20.88
C ARG A 214 14.92 5.27 -22.27
N ARG A 215 15.30 4.47 -23.26
CA ARG A 215 14.83 4.62 -24.66
C ARG A 215 13.37 4.19 -24.79
N VAL A 216 12.97 3.12 -24.10
CA VAL A 216 11.57 2.65 -24.06
C VAL A 216 10.68 3.69 -23.41
N ILE A 217 11.05 4.19 -22.22
CA ILE A 217 10.28 5.22 -21.52
C ILE A 217 10.26 6.53 -22.32
N GLY A 218 11.40 6.96 -22.87
CA GLY A 218 11.47 8.16 -23.71
C GLY A 218 10.58 8.06 -24.95
N GLY A 219 10.63 6.92 -25.66
CA GLY A 219 9.78 6.68 -26.83
C GLY A 219 8.29 6.62 -26.48
N PHE A 220 7.96 6.00 -25.35
CA PHE A 220 6.58 5.94 -24.86
C PHE A 220 6.04 7.32 -24.49
N ILE A 221 6.81 8.13 -23.74
CA ILE A 221 6.42 9.49 -23.38
C ILE A 221 6.26 10.36 -24.64
N GLY A 222 7.24 10.32 -25.56
CA GLY A 222 7.19 11.10 -26.79
C GLY A 222 5.99 10.73 -27.67
N ALA A 223 5.76 9.44 -27.88
CA ALA A 223 4.62 8.95 -28.64
C ALA A 223 3.28 9.27 -27.98
N SER A 224 3.20 9.17 -26.64
CA SER A 224 2.03 9.57 -25.87
C SER A 224 1.75 11.06 -26.06
N ALA A 225 2.77 11.92 -25.92
CA ALA A 225 2.59 13.36 -26.08
C ALA A 225 2.03 13.72 -27.47
N VAL A 226 2.52 13.07 -28.54
CA VAL A 226 1.98 13.24 -29.90
C VAL A 226 0.52 12.75 -29.98
N ALA A 227 0.23 11.56 -29.44
CA ALA A 227 -1.11 10.98 -29.46
C ALA A 227 -2.15 11.83 -28.71
N PHE A 228 -1.76 12.37 -27.54
CA PHE A 228 -2.60 13.27 -26.75
C PHE A 228 -2.73 14.65 -27.40
N GLY A 229 -1.67 15.18 -28.02
CA GLY A 229 -1.73 16.42 -28.79
C GLY A 229 -2.70 16.32 -29.96
N GLY A 230 -2.61 15.24 -30.73
CA GLY A 230 -3.55 14.95 -31.82
C GLY A 230 -5.00 14.78 -31.34
N ALA A 231 -5.21 14.03 -30.24
CA ALA A 231 -6.55 13.87 -29.67
C ALA A 231 -7.14 15.21 -29.17
N THR A 232 -6.30 16.10 -28.62
CA THR A 232 -6.73 17.44 -28.19
C THR A 232 -7.20 18.28 -29.38
N LEU A 233 -6.52 18.19 -30.53
CA LEU A 233 -6.91 18.90 -31.74
C LEU A 233 -8.25 18.41 -32.31
N VAL A 234 -8.56 17.12 -32.16
CA VAL A 234 -9.79 16.51 -32.69
C VAL A 234 -10.99 16.68 -31.73
N LEU A 235 -10.80 16.48 -30.43
CA LEU A 235 -11.89 16.47 -29.43
C LEU A 235 -12.01 17.77 -28.63
N GLY A 236 -11.03 18.67 -28.70
CA GLY A 236 -11.01 19.87 -27.87
C GLY A 236 -11.13 19.55 -26.38
N SER A 237 -12.12 20.15 -25.71
CA SER A 237 -12.41 19.92 -24.28
C SER A 237 -12.98 18.54 -23.98
N GLY A 238 -13.56 17.83 -24.96
CA GLY A 238 -14.14 16.48 -24.79
C GLY A 238 -13.11 15.43 -24.36
N LEU A 239 -11.82 15.66 -24.67
CA LEU A 239 -10.74 14.80 -24.19
C LEU A 239 -10.65 14.74 -22.65
N MET A 240 -11.10 15.78 -21.94
CA MET A 240 -11.08 15.80 -20.47
C MET A 240 -12.21 14.98 -19.85
N GLU A 241 -13.26 14.63 -20.61
CA GLU A 241 -14.30 13.71 -20.14
C GLU A 241 -13.76 12.28 -20.04
N TRP A 242 -12.89 11.85 -20.96
CA TRP A 242 -12.39 10.47 -21.00
C TRP A 242 -11.74 9.99 -19.67
N PRO A 243 -10.79 10.73 -19.06
CA PRO A 243 -10.25 10.36 -17.75
C PRO A 243 -11.30 10.26 -16.64
N LEU A 244 -12.39 11.02 -16.73
CA LEU A 244 -13.50 10.98 -15.77
C LEU A 244 -14.41 9.76 -15.99
N GLN A 245 -14.44 9.19 -17.20
CA GLN A 245 -15.20 7.99 -17.50
C GLN A 245 -14.61 6.73 -16.88
N ILE A 246 -13.27 6.67 -16.71
CA ILE A 246 -12.61 5.49 -16.11
C ILE A 246 -13.14 5.21 -14.69
N PRO A 247 -13.18 6.19 -13.75
CA PRO A 247 -13.83 5.99 -12.44
C PRO A 247 -15.34 5.79 -12.50
N ARG A 248 -16.07 6.47 -13.40
CA ARG A 248 -17.54 6.34 -13.52
C ARG A 248 -17.94 4.94 -13.96
N MET A 249 -17.27 4.40 -14.97
CA MET A 249 -17.48 3.02 -15.44
C MET A 249 -17.11 2.02 -14.36
N TRP A 250 -15.99 2.25 -13.67
CA TRP A 250 -15.61 1.43 -12.52
C TRP A 250 -16.71 1.38 -11.45
N GLN A 251 -17.28 2.53 -11.09
CA GLN A 251 -18.38 2.63 -10.14
C GLN A 251 -19.66 1.94 -10.66
N ALA A 252 -19.96 2.04 -11.95
CA ALA A 252 -21.13 1.42 -12.58
C ALA A 252 -21.02 -0.11 -12.67
N VAL A 253 -19.80 -0.65 -12.86
CA VAL A 253 -19.53 -2.09 -13.00
C VAL A 253 -19.44 -2.81 -11.64
N GLN A 254 -19.30 -2.09 -10.52
CA GLN A 254 -19.30 -2.66 -9.15
C GLN A 254 -20.67 -3.24 -8.70
N GLY A 255 -21.62 -3.45 -9.62
CA GLY A 255 -22.84 -4.24 -9.41
C GLY A 255 -22.58 -5.75 -9.22
N LEU A 256 -23.65 -6.54 -9.22
CA LEU A 256 -23.78 -7.98 -8.83
C LEU A 256 -22.75 -9.01 -9.37
N GLN A 257 -21.76 -8.63 -10.16
CA GLN A 257 -20.70 -9.52 -10.65
C GLN A 257 -19.34 -9.15 -10.03
N PRO A 258 -18.93 -9.78 -8.91
CA PRO A 258 -17.52 -9.76 -8.53
C PRO A 258 -16.73 -10.55 -9.57
N ASP A 259 -15.87 -9.86 -10.32
CA ASP A 259 -15.02 -10.44 -11.35
C ASP A 259 -14.04 -11.44 -10.70
N ILE A 260 -14.33 -12.74 -10.74
CA ILE A 260 -13.64 -13.82 -9.99
C ILE A 260 -12.11 -13.82 -10.19
N ALA A 261 -11.61 -13.20 -11.26
CA ALA A 261 -10.19 -13.09 -11.59
C ALA A 261 -9.47 -11.85 -11.02
N ALA A 262 -10.18 -10.87 -10.44
CA ALA A 262 -9.57 -9.68 -9.86
C ALA A 262 -8.94 -9.98 -8.48
N VAL A 263 -7.80 -9.37 -8.18
CA VAL A 263 -7.19 -9.38 -6.83
C VAL A 263 -8.20 -8.84 -5.80
N GLU A 264 -9.06 -7.91 -6.21
CA GLU A 264 -10.17 -7.39 -5.41
C GLU A 264 -11.24 -8.42 -5.07
N SER A 265 -11.41 -9.48 -5.85
CA SER A 265 -12.36 -10.56 -5.56
C SER A 265 -11.92 -11.46 -4.41
N PHE A 266 -10.64 -11.43 -4.06
CA PHE A 266 -10.15 -11.95 -2.78
C PHE A 266 -10.53 -11.07 -1.59
N PHE A 267 -10.81 -9.78 -1.81
CA PHE A 267 -11.12 -8.77 -0.79
C PHE A 267 -12.61 -8.36 -0.75
N TYR A 268 -13.38 -8.60 -1.81
CA TYR A 268 -14.79 -8.25 -1.97
C TYR A 268 -15.69 -8.82 -0.86
N PRO A 269 -15.49 -10.07 -0.39
CA PRO A 269 -16.21 -10.59 0.79
C PRO A 269 -15.94 -9.78 2.07
N GLY A 270 -14.81 -9.07 2.12
CA GLY A 270 -14.38 -8.23 3.24
C GLY A 270 -14.80 -6.76 3.15
N LEU A 271 -15.40 -6.30 2.05
CA LEU A 271 -15.92 -4.93 1.92
C LEU A 271 -17.46 -4.88 2.04
N HIS A 272 -18.17 -5.94 1.62
CA HIS A 272 -19.64 -5.96 1.57
C HIS A 272 -20.32 -7.23 2.12
N GLY A 273 -19.59 -8.11 2.79
CA GLY A 273 -20.13 -9.37 3.34
C GLY A 273 -20.16 -10.52 2.33
N TRP A 274 -20.44 -11.74 2.82
CA TRP A 274 -20.46 -12.97 2.00
C TRP A 274 -21.52 -12.92 0.90
N PRO A 275 -21.30 -13.58 -0.26
CA PRO A 275 -22.28 -13.60 -1.34
C PRO A 275 -23.58 -14.23 -0.85
N LYS A 276 -24.71 -13.52 -1.03
CA LYS A 276 -26.02 -14.17 -1.05
C LYS A 276 -25.99 -15.16 -2.21
N MET A 277 -25.85 -16.45 -1.92
CA MET A 277 -26.06 -17.48 -2.92
C MET A 277 -27.49 -17.37 -3.46
N ALA A 278 -27.59 -17.21 -4.78
CA ALA A 278 -28.81 -17.24 -5.58
C ALA A 278 -29.96 -16.32 -5.10
N ALA A 279 -29.99 -15.08 -5.61
CA ALA A 279 -31.24 -14.34 -5.66
C ALA A 279 -32.03 -14.77 -6.92
N ARG A 280 -33.28 -15.19 -6.70
CA ARG A 280 -34.34 -15.34 -7.72
C ARG A 280 -34.37 -14.15 -8.69
N PRO A 281 -34.81 -14.34 -9.95
CA PRO A 281 -34.85 -13.26 -10.95
C PRO A 281 -35.60 -12.05 -10.40
N ALA A 282 -34.96 -10.88 -10.49
CA ALA A 282 -35.48 -9.61 -10.01
C ALA A 282 -36.74 -9.20 -10.77
N ASP A 283 -37.71 -8.65 -10.03
CA ASP A 283 -38.96 -8.09 -10.54
C ASP A 283 -38.69 -6.87 -11.45
N PRO A 284 -39.16 -6.86 -12.71
CA PRO A 284 -38.91 -5.80 -13.69
C PRO A 284 -39.46 -4.41 -13.30
N ARG A 285 -40.25 -4.30 -12.22
CA ARG A 285 -40.84 -3.02 -11.77
C ARG A 285 -39.86 -2.06 -11.08
N THR A 286 -38.70 -2.53 -10.64
CA THR A 286 -37.73 -1.68 -9.90
C THR A 286 -36.93 -0.74 -10.79
N HIS A 287 -36.80 -1.02 -12.09
CA HIS A 287 -36.15 -0.12 -13.06
C HIS A 287 -37.05 1.01 -13.59
N ALA A 288 -38.38 0.94 -13.36
CA ALA A 288 -39.32 1.98 -13.79
C ALA A 288 -39.29 3.22 -12.86
N ALA A 289 -39.04 3.04 -11.56
CA ALA A 289 -39.04 4.14 -10.59
C ALA A 289 -37.84 5.09 -10.74
N ALA A 290 -36.70 4.62 -11.27
CA ALA A 290 -35.53 5.45 -11.54
C ALA A 290 -35.65 6.29 -12.83
N ARG A 291 -36.62 6.00 -13.71
CA ARG A 291 -36.81 6.71 -14.99
C ARG A 291 -37.82 7.87 -14.93
N LEU A 292 -38.54 8.05 -13.82
CA LEU A 292 -39.52 9.14 -13.65
C LEU A 292 -39.01 10.36 -12.87
N ALA A 293 -37.72 10.41 -12.51
CA ALA A 293 -37.12 11.55 -11.79
C ALA A 293 -36.48 12.61 -12.72
N GLY A 294 -36.97 12.74 -13.96
CA GLY A 294 -36.61 13.81 -14.90
C GLY A 294 -37.70 14.88 -14.98
N GLY A 295 -37.86 15.68 -13.92
CA GLY A 295 -38.70 16.89 -13.91
C GLY A 295 -37.84 18.17 -13.90
N PRO A 296 -38.35 19.32 -14.36
CA PRO A 296 -37.57 20.57 -14.49
C PRO A 296 -37.07 21.07 -13.11
N PRO A 297 -36.00 21.88 -13.06
CA PRO A 297 -35.30 22.15 -11.80
C PRO A 297 -36.18 22.99 -10.86
N LEU A 298 -36.67 22.34 -9.80
CA LEU A 298 -37.28 23.03 -8.67
C LEU A 298 -36.16 23.75 -7.88
N ARG A 299 -36.27 25.08 -7.82
CA ARG A 299 -35.46 25.95 -6.95
C ARG A 299 -35.44 25.43 -5.51
N PRO A 300 -34.32 25.55 -4.76
CA PRO A 300 -34.29 25.16 -3.37
C PRO A 300 -35.16 26.13 -2.55
N VAL A 301 -36.34 25.66 -2.14
CA VAL A 301 -37.13 26.28 -1.08
C VAL A 301 -36.46 25.90 0.25
N LEU A 302 -35.70 26.85 0.80
CA LEU A 302 -35.33 26.87 2.21
C LEU A 302 -36.61 26.88 3.04
N ARG A 303 -36.90 25.77 3.72
CA ARG A 303 -37.91 25.73 4.78
C ARG A 303 -37.22 25.95 6.12
N HIS A 304 -37.56 27.09 6.71
CA HIS A 304 -37.38 27.43 8.10
C HIS A 304 -38.02 26.39 9.03
N ASP A 305 -37.33 26.05 10.12
CA ASP A 305 -37.97 25.68 11.38
C ASP A 305 -38.04 26.91 12.30
N PRO A 306 -39.13 27.08 13.09
CA PRO A 306 -39.39 28.30 13.83
C PRO A 306 -38.89 28.28 15.29
N ALA A 307 -38.59 29.49 15.76
CA ALA A 307 -38.65 30.01 17.13
C ALA A 307 -37.60 29.57 18.17
N ALA A 308 -36.71 30.52 18.52
CA ALA A 308 -36.61 31.09 19.86
C ALA A 308 -35.77 32.39 19.88
N SER A 309 -36.46 33.53 20.06
CA SER A 309 -36.09 34.79 20.75
C SER A 309 -34.68 35.40 20.66
N GLY A 310 -34.62 36.69 20.28
CA GLY A 310 -33.56 37.62 20.73
C GLY A 310 -33.22 38.78 19.79
N ASP A 311 -34.05 39.81 19.80
CA ASP A 311 -33.79 41.26 19.60
C ASP A 311 -32.66 41.79 18.68
N GLY A 312 -33.05 42.74 17.81
CA GLY A 312 -32.37 44.04 17.77
C GLY A 312 -31.57 44.43 16.52
N GLY A 313 -32.21 45.18 15.61
CA GLY A 313 -31.71 46.50 15.21
C GLY A 313 -30.60 46.63 14.15
N ALA A 314 -31.03 46.77 12.90
CA ALA A 314 -30.51 47.60 11.79
C ALA A 314 -29.18 48.39 11.91
N ALA A 315 -28.33 48.32 10.87
CA ALA A 315 -27.65 49.50 10.30
C ALA A 315 -27.06 49.24 8.89
N ARG A 316 -27.19 50.25 8.02
CA ARG A 316 -26.71 50.42 6.64
C ARG A 316 -25.18 50.65 6.55
N ALA A 317 -24.62 50.42 5.34
CA ALA A 317 -23.75 51.33 4.54
C ALA A 317 -22.79 50.52 3.63
N ALA A 318 -22.84 50.65 2.30
CA ALA A 318 -21.97 51.52 1.44
C ALA A 318 -20.48 51.08 1.46
N ALA A 319 -19.70 50.99 0.39
CA ALA A 319 -19.73 51.60 -0.93
C ALA A 319 -18.75 50.88 -1.90
N ARG A 320 -19.03 50.97 -3.21
CA ARG A 320 -18.16 51.45 -4.33
C ARG A 320 -16.63 51.29 -4.14
N GLY A 321 -15.84 50.79 -5.09
CA GLY A 321 -15.89 50.88 -6.55
C GLY A 321 -14.46 51.15 -7.07
N LEU A 322 -14.29 51.13 -8.40
CA LEU A 322 -13.08 51.41 -9.21
C LEU A 322 -12.20 50.17 -9.51
N GLY A 323 -11.84 49.82 -10.74
CA GLY A 323 -11.91 50.55 -12.01
C GLY A 323 -10.52 50.68 -12.63
N ARG A 324 -10.22 49.76 -13.57
CA ARG A 324 -9.17 49.70 -14.62
C ARG A 324 -8.20 50.89 -14.82
N SER A 325 -6.95 50.60 -15.19
CA SER A 325 -6.41 50.74 -16.57
C SER A 325 -4.93 50.34 -16.69
N ALA A 326 -4.47 50.18 -17.93
CA ALA A 326 -3.21 49.59 -18.37
C ALA A 326 -2.12 50.64 -18.72
N GLY A 327 -0.84 50.23 -18.78
CA GLY A 327 0.15 50.86 -19.67
C GLY A 327 1.60 50.99 -19.18
N ARG A 328 2.49 50.18 -19.80
CA ARG A 328 3.90 50.40 -20.22
C ARG A 328 5.04 50.70 -19.21
N ASP A 329 6.00 49.77 -19.24
CA ASP A 329 7.48 49.89 -19.34
C ASP A 329 8.21 51.13 -18.80
N HIS A 330 9.08 50.89 -17.81
CA HIS A 330 10.52 51.17 -17.97
C HIS A 330 11.39 50.38 -16.99
N ASP A 331 12.53 49.93 -17.52
CA ASP A 331 13.63 49.23 -16.88
C ASP A 331 14.29 50.01 -15.74
N LEU A 332 14.53 49.35 -14.61
CA LEU A 332 15.67 49.64 -13.74
C LEU A 332 16.23 48.33 -13.19
N GLY A 333 17.52 48.13 -13.45
CA GLY A 333 18.24 46.87 -13.30
C GLY A 333 18.42 46.39 -11.86
N LEU A 334 18.47 45.08 -11.73
CA LEU A 334 18.95 44.39 -10.54
C LEU A 334 20.04 43.38 -10.93
N PRO A 335 21.19 43.41 -10.23
CA PRO A 335 22.32 42.54 -10.53
C PRO A 335 22.03 41.09 -10.14
N TYR A 336 22.49 40.16 -10.97
CA TYR A 336 22.52 38.73 -10.69
C TYR A 336 23.25 38.41 -9.38
N PRO A 337 22.71 37.47 -8.58
CA PRO A 337 23.55 36.46 -7.97
C PRO A 337 23.02 35.04 -8.22
N SER A 338 23.86 34.27 -8.91
CA SER A 338 24.25 32.87 -8.66
C SER A 338 23.26 31.93 -7.91
N PRO A 339 22.90 30.76 -8.49
CA PRO A 339 22.10 29.75 -7.81
C PRO A 339 23.00 28.78 -7.03
N LEU A 340 23.11 28.92 -5.70
CA LEU A 340 23.75 27.90 -4.85
C LEU A 340 23.13 27.87 -3.45
N LEU A 341 22.07 27.07 -3.27
CA LEU A 341 21.72 26.48 -1.97
C LEU A 341 21.24 25.04 -2.22
N PHE A 342 21.96 24.07 -1.62
CA PHE A 342 21.86 22.60 -1.70
C PHE A 342 22.68 21.85 -2.76
N PRO A 343 24.02 21.74 -2.61
CA PRO A 343 24.79 20.76 -3.37
C PRO A 343 24.66 19.35 -2.75
N GLY A 344 24.11 18.40 -3.51
CA GLY A 344 24.67 17.04 -3.60
C GLY A 344 24.24 15.94 -2.60
N ALA A 345 23.21 16.12 -1.78
CA ALA A 345 22.78 15.07 -0.83
C ALA A 345 22.04 13.85 -1.45
N PRO A 346 21.08 13.98 -2.39
CA PRO A 346 20.30 12.82 -2.83
C PRO A 346 21.11 11.87 -3.74
N VAL A 347 22.04 12.42 -4.54
CA VAL A 347 22.89 11.64 -5.45
C VAL A 347 23.94 10.83 -4.69
N ARG A 348 24.53 11.39 -3.61
CA ARG A 348 25.49 10.66 -2.76
C ARG A 348 24.83 9.52 -1.96
N LEU A 349 23.56 9.68 -1.58
CA LEU A 349 22.78 8.64 -0.92
C LEU A 349 22.48 7.46 -1.87
N LEU A 350 22.12 7.76 -3.13
CA LEU A 350 21.92 6.76 -4.19
C LEU A 350 23.24 6.07 -4.61
N GLN A 351 24.36 6.80 -4.64
CA GLN A 351 25.67 6.26 -4.98
C GLN A 351 26.26 5.38 -3.86
N ARG A 352 26.03 5.69 -2.58
CA ARG A 352 26.45 4.84 -1.45
C ARG A 352 25.67 3.52 -1.37
N LEU A 353 24.48 3.44 -1.95
CA LEU A 353 23.75 2.17 -2.11
C LEU A 353 24.35 1.26 -3.21
N HIS A 354 25.17 1.82 -4.11
CA HIS A 354 25.73 1.11 -5.26
C HIS A 354 27.17 0.59 -5.08
N ARG A 355 27.99 1.16 -4.18
CA ARG A 355 29.39 0.73 -4.02
C ARG A 355 29.54 -0.55 -3.18
N ASN A 356 30.44 -1.42 -3.62
CA ASN A 356 30.71 -2.74 -3.08
C ASN A 356 32.02 -2.67 -2.27
N PRO A 357 32.04 -2.79 -0.93
CA PRO A 357 33.26 -2.64 -0.14
C PRO A 357 34.28 -3.80 -0.30
N GLY A 358 33.86 -4.94 -0.88
CA GLY A 358 34.67 -6.17 -0.90
C GLY A 358 35.52 -6.40 -2.15
N ARG A 359 35.66 -5.44 -3.08
CA ARG A 359 36.34 -5.68 -4.36
C ARG A 359 37.85 -5.46 -4.38
N LEU A 360 38.46 -4.99 -3.29
CA LEU A 360 39.91 -4.74 -3.25
C LEU A 360 40.74 -5.87 -2.60
N ALA A 361 40.11 -6.90 -2.02
CA ALA A 361 40.82 -7.95 -1.29
C ALA A 361 40.84 -9.33 -1.99
N ALA A 362 40.13 -9.52 -3.11
CA ALA A 362 39.99 -10.83 -3.76
C ALA A 362 40.83 -11.02 -5.05
N ALA A 363 41.80 -10.14 -5.29
CA ALA A 363 42.64 -10.15 -6.49
C ALA A 363 43.98 -10.88 -6.32
N ARG A 364 44.21 -11.61 -5.23
CA ARG A 364 45.39 -12.47 -5.07
C ARG A 364 44.94 -13.85 -4.62
N LEU A 365 45.48 -14.88 -5.26
CA LEU A 365 45.20 -16.32 -5.11
C LEU A 365 44.17 -16.87 -6.12
N ALA A 366 44.59 -16.98 -7.37
CA ALA A 366 44.06 -17.95 -8.32
C ALA A 366 45.12 -19.02 -8.58
N PRO A 367 44.79 -20.32 -8.47
CA PRO A 367 45.52 -21.37 -9.16
C PRO A 367 44.72 -21.93 -10.35
N SER A 368 45.52 -22.49 -11.25
CA SER A 368 45.29 -22.88 -12.64
C SER A 368 44.23 -23.96 -12.91
N THR A 369 43.65 -23.83 -14.10
CA THR A 369 42.77 -24.74 -14.84
C THR A 369 43.32 -26.15 -15.04
N ARG A 370 42.50 -27.18 -14.77
CA ARG A 370 42.58 -28.51 -15.42
C ARG A 370 41.18 -29.00 -15.81
N HIS A 371 41.02 -29.30 -17.11
CA HIS A 371 39.86 -29.95 -17.69
C HIS A 371 39.82 -31.46 -17.38
N PRO A 372 38.65 -32.07 -17.13
CA PRO A 372 38.43 -33.49 -17.38
C PRO A 372 37.55 -33.72 -18.63
N ARG A 373 37.97 -34.71 -19.45
CA ARG A 373 37.27 -35.26 -20.62
C ARG A 373 35.94 -35.97 -20.23
N PRO A 374 35.00 -36.15 -21.17
CA PRO A 374 33.65 -36.64 -20.87
C PRO A 374 33.58 -38.17 -20.82
N GLY A 375 33.37 -38.72 -19.62
CA GLY A 375 33.00 -40.12 -19.41
C GLY A 375 31.48 -40.29 -19.35
N SER A 376 30.97 -41.20 -20.19
CA SER A 376 29.57 -41.62 -20.30
C SER A 376 28.96 -42.06 -18.95
N ARG A 377 27.86 -41.42 -18.53
CA ARG A 377 26.95 -42.00 -17.53
C ARG A 377 25.50 -41.96 -18.01
N HIS A 378 24.91 -43.15 -17.93
CA HIS A 378 23.55 -43.51 -18.27
C HIS A 378 22.49 -42.50 -17.81
N ARG A 379 21.55 -42.25 -18.71
CA ARG A 379 20.29 -41.54 -18.46
C ARG A 379 19.38 -42.40 -17.59
N SER A 380 19.43 -42.22 -16.27
CA SER A 380 18.29 -42.50 -15.40
C SER A 380 17.33 -41.30 -15.41
N GLY A 381 16.03 -41.59 -15.32
CA GLY A 381 14.93 -40.66 -15.57
C GLY A 381 15.02 -39.37 -14.76
N ARG A 382 15.42 -38.28 -15.43
CA ARG A 382 15.40 -36.93 -14.87
C ARG A 382 13.94 -36.50 -14.69
N ARG A 383 13.40 -36.57 -13.47
CA ARG A 383 12.24 -35.77 -13.06
C ARG A 383 12.53 -34.33 -13.52
N MET A 384 11.71 -33.80 -14.42
CA MET A 384 11.83 -32.40 -14.82
C MET A 384 11.55 -31.55 -13.58
N SER A 385 12.61 -31.07 -12.93
CA SER A 385 12.50 -29.99 -11.94
C SER A 385 11.83 -28.81 -12.63
N MET A 386 10.81 -28.21 -12.01
CA MET A 386 10.09 -27.01 -12.51
C MET A 386 11.01 -25.84 -12.91
N ARG A 387 12.31 -25.91 -12.56
CA ARG A 387 13.39 -25.00 -12.97
C ARG A 387 13.66 -24.90 -14.49
N THR A 388 13.09 -25.77 -15.33
CA THR A 388 13.33 -25.77 -16.78
C THR A 388 12.35 -24.95 -17.63
N TRP A 389 11.35 -24.29 -17.04
CA TRP A 389 10.51 -23.32 -17.76
C TRP A 389 11.25 -21.97 -17.84
N TYR A 390 11.48 -21.46 -19.05
CA TYR A 390 12.32 -20.27 -19.30
C TYR A 390 11.87 -19.04 -18.48
N GLY A 391 10.56 -18.78 -18.36
CA GLY A 391 10.02 -17.69 -17.53
C GLY A 391 10.20 -17.88 -16.02
N VAL A 392 10.10 -19.13 -15.55
CA VAL A 392 10.32 -19.50 -14.15
C VAL A 392 11.78 -19.23 -13.77
N ARG A 393 12.75 -19.50 -14.65
CA ARG A 393 14.18 -19.23 -14.39
C ARG A 393 14.49 -17.76 -14.08
N ARG A 394 13.91 -16.80 -14.82
CA ARG A 394 14.13 -15.36 -14.58
C ARG A 394 13.64 -14.93 -13.20
N LEU A 395 12.53 -15.47 -12.70
CA LEU A 395 12.02 -15.17 -11.35
C LEU A 395 12.96 -15.62 -10.23
N TYR A 396 13.88 -16.57 -10.50
CA TYR A 396 14.91 -16.98 -9.54
C TYR A 396 16.24 -16.23 -9.70
N GLU A 397 16.39 -15.37 -10.71
CA GLU A 397 17.60 -14.58 -10.88
C GLU A 397 17.71 -13.50 -9.81
N PRO A 398 18.81 -13.46 -9.02
CA PRO A 398 18.97 -12.47 -7.95
C PRO A 398 18.86 -11.04 -8.44
N ARG A 399 19.42 -10.75 -9.64
CA ARG A 399 19.37 -9.42 -10.26
C ARG A 399 17.95 -9.01 -10.64
N PHE A 400 17.16 -9.93 -11.17
CA PHE A 400 15.77 -9.66 -11.54
C PHE A 400 14.92 -9.39 -10.29
N ARG A 401 15.01 -10.25 -9.26
CA ARG A 401 14.36 -10.04 -7.96
C ARG A 401 14.70 -8.70 -7.33
N GLU A 402 15.98 -8.34 -7.40
CA GLU A 402 16.47 -7.07 -6.89
C GLU A 402 15.84 -5.86 -7.61
N ARG A 403 15.64 -5.94 -8.92
CA ARG A 403 14.97 -4.89 -9.70
C ARG A 403 13.47 -4.84 -9.42
N VAL A 404 12.82 -5.99 -9.32
CA VAL A 404 11.39 -6.06 -8.93
C VAL A 404 11.21 -5.40 -7.56
N LEU A 405 12.02 -5.75 -6.57
CA LEU A 405 11.98 -5.10 -5.25
C LEU A 405 12.24 -3.60 -5.33
N LEU A 406 13.18 -3.16 -6.16
CA LEU A 406 13.44 -1.72 -6.35
C LEU A 406 12.23 -1.01 -6.95
N LEU A 407 11.62 -1.59 -7.99
CA LEU A 407 10.43 -1.03 -8.62
C LEU A 407 9.27 -0.93 -7.63
N LEU A 408 9.03 -1.98 -6.85
CA LEU A 408 8.00 -1.98 -5.81
C LEU A 408 8.26 -0.90 -4.76
N VAL A 409 9.51 -0.70 -4.33
CA VAL A 409 9.87 0.40 -3.41
C VAL A 409 9.62 1.76 -4.05
N ILE A 410 9.95 1.95 -5.34
CA ILE A 410 9.71 3.21 -6.05
C ILE A 410 8.20 3.49 -6.12
N ILE A 411 7.39 2.49 -6.48
CA ILE A 411 5.94 2.61 -6.53
C ILE A 411 5.37 2.96 -5.16
N ALA A 412 5.77 2.23 -4.11
CA ALA A 412 5.30 2.49 -2.75
C ALA A 412 5.73 3.87 -2.22
N ALA A 413 6.96 4.31 -2.52
CA ALA A 413 7.46 5.63 -2.15
C ALA A 413 6.79 6.75 -2.95
N ALA A 414 6.48 6.53 -4.23
CA ALA A 414 5.74 7.48 -5.06
C ALA A 414 4.29 7.62 -4.57
N TYR A 415 3.63 6.51 -4.23
CA TYR A 415 2.30 6.53 -3.61
C TYR A 415 2.33 7.31 -2.29
N TYR A 416 3.30 7.02 -1.42
CA TYR A 416 3.51 7.78 -0.18
C TYR A 416 3.65 9.27 -0.46
N ALA A 417 4.51 9.67 -1.40
CA ALA A 417 4.74 11.08 -1.72
C ALA A 417 3.48 11.78 -2.25
N VAL A 418 2.75 11.16 -3.19
CA VAL A 418 1.50 11.70 -3.72
C VAL A 418 0.46 11.82 -2.60
N TRP A 419 0.28 10.78 -1.80
CA TRP A 419 -0.66 10.78 -0.68
C TRP A 419 -0.31 11.90 0.33
N SER A 420 0.96 12.06 0.67
CA SER A 420 1.46 13.12 1.55
C SER A 420 1.19 14.53 1.00
N ILE A 421 1.42 14.75 -0.30
CA ILE A 421 1.14 16.04 -0.96
C ILE A 421 -0.36 16.33 -0.93
N VAL A 422 -1.19 15.36 -1.33
CA VAL A 422 -2.65 15.49 -1.32
C VAL A 422 -3.17 15.77 0.09
N GLN A 423 -2.65 15.06 1.10
CA GLN A 423 -3.03 15.29 2.50
C GLN A 423 -2.67 16.71 2.96
N TRP A 424 -1.47 17.18 2.63
CA TRP A 424 -0.99 18.49 3.07
C TRP A 424 -1.76 19.64 2.40
N VAL A 425 -2.00 19.54 1.08
CA VAL A 425 -2.74 20.53 0.30
C VAL A 425 -4.23 20.53 0.68
N GLY A 426 -4.83 19.35 0.83
CA GLY A 426 -6.24 19.17 1.17
C GLY A 426 -6.57 19.25 2.65
N LEU A 427 -5.65 19.69 3.50
CA LEU A 427 -5.86 19.75 4.95
C LEU A 427 -6.90 20.82 5.30
N THR A 428 -7.96 20.42 6.01
CA THR A 428 -9.03 21.30 6.49
C THR A 428 -9.21 21.15 8.01
N PRO A 429 -9.83 22.13 8.71
CA PRO A 429 -10.15 21.99 10.13
C PRO A 429 -10.98 20.74 10.44
N ALA A 430 -11.93 20.37 9.57
CA ALA A 430 -12.75 19.16 9.72
C ALA A 430 -11.93 17.85 9.67
N ALA A 431 -10.78 17.85 8.99
CA ALA A 431 -9.86 16.72 8.95
C ALA A 431 -9.03 16.58 10.24
N LEU A 432 -8.90 17.65 11.05
CA LEU A 432 -8.09 17.70 12.26
C LEU A 432 -8.84 17.29 13.54
N ARG A 433 -10.12 16.92 13.44
CA ARG A 433 -11.03 16.60 14.55
C ARG A 433 -10.61 15.48 15.51
N PHE A 434 -9.49 14.80 15.24
CA PHE A 434 -8.98 13.69 16.05
C PHE A 434 -7.81 14.17 16.92
N ASP A 435 -6.60 13.65 16.71
CA ASP A 435 -5.53 13.82 17.70
C ASP A 435 -4.90 15.22 17.72
N PHE A 436 -4.65 15.82 16.54
CA PHE A 436 -3.93 17.09 16.49
C PHE A 436 -4.69 18.26 17.11
N VAL A 437 -6.03 18.31 16.98
CA VAL A 437 -6.81 19.37 17.63
C VAL A 437 -6.67 19.30 19.16
N ASN A 438 -6.59 18.08 19.72
CA ASN A 438 -6.35 17.89 21.15
C ASN A 438 -4.94 18.36 21.54
N TYR A 439 -3.92 18.10 20.71
CA TYR A 439 -2.56 18.60 20.94
C TYR A 439 -2.52 20.12 20.93
N PHE A 440 -3.20 20.73 19.95
CA PHE A 440 -3.29 22.17 19.79
C PHE A 440 -4.09 22.84 20.92
N GLY A 441 -5.13 22.20 21.43
CA GLY A 441 -5.88 22.65 22.62
C GLY A 441 -5.02 22.67 23.87
N GLY A 442 -4.29 21.57 24.15
CA GLY A 442 -3.33 21.52 25.25
C GLY A 442 -2.21 22.56 25.11
N ALA A 443 -1.69 22.73 23.90
CA ALA A 443 -0.66 23.74 23.60
C ALA A 443 -1.16 25.18 23.81
N GLN A 444 -2.41 25.47 23.45
CA GLN A 444 -3.03 26.77 23.71
C GLN A 444 -3.20 27.02 25.21
N ALA A 445 -3.64 26.02 25.97
CA ALA A 445 -3.75 26.15 27.41
C ALA A 445 -2.38 26.42 28.06
N ALA A 446 -1.34 25.69 27.62
CA ALA A 446 0.03 25.93 28.06
C ALA A 446 0.51 27.35 27.69
N ALA A 447 0.25 27.83 26.47
CA ALA A 447 0.64 29.17 26.02
C ALA A 447 -0.02 30.31 26.82
N HIS A 448 -1.27 30.11 27.29
CA HIS A 448 -2.01 31.09 28.09
C HIS A 448 -1.84 30.90 29.60
N GLY A 449 -1.04 29.93 30.05
CA GLY A 449 -0.88 29.61 31.47
C GLY A 449 -2.16 29.08 32.14
N THR A 450 -3.09 28.52 31.37
CA THR A 450 -4.33 27.93 31.89
C THR A 450 -4.18 26.42 32.07
N ASP A 451 -5.22 25.78 32.62
CA ASP A 451 -5.19 24.35 32.92
C ASP A 451 -5.24 23.48 31.65
N ILE A 452 -4.09 22.89 31.31
CA ILE A 452 -3.87 21.99 30.16
C ILE A 452 -4.88 20.82 30.12
N TYR A 453 -5.38 20.39 31.28
CA TYR A 453 -6.23 19.20 31.43
C TYR A 453 -7.68 19.54 31.76
N ALA A 454 -8.11 20.81 31.63
CA ALA A 454 -9.47 21.23 31.92
C ALA A 454 -10.52 20.43 31.12
N ASP A 455 -10.30 20.25 29.81
CA ASP A 455 -11.22 19.51 28.93
C ASP A 455 -11.32 18.04 29.33
N PHE A 456 -10.18 17.41 29.64
CA PHE A 456 -10.13 16.02 30.09
C PHE A 456 -10.97 15.81 31.36
N LYS A 457 -10.92 16.76 32.31
CA LYS A 457 -11.71 16.69 33.54
C LYS A 457 -13.21 16.83 33.27
N ARG A 458 -13.60 17.64 32.28
CA ARG A 458 -15.02 17.83 31.90
C ARG A 458 -15.59 16.64 31.14
N SER A 459 -14.81 15.99 30.28
CA SER A 459 -15.27 14.91 29.39
C SER A 459 -15.06 13.50 29.95
N TRP A 460 -14.60 13.36 31.19
CA TRP A 460 -14.30 12.07 31.79
C TRP A 460 -15.57 11.24 32.01
N GLY A 461 -15.56 9.97 31.55
CA GLY A 461 -16.67 9.03 31.70
C GLY A 461 -17.56 8.86 30.47
N THR A 462 -17.47 9.73 29.47
CA THR A 462 -18.26 9.64 28.23
C THR A 462 -17.39 9.42 27.00
N GLU A 463 -16.35 10.25 26.75
CA GLU A 463 -15.52 10.14 25.52
C GLU A 463 -14.07 10.66 25.63
N ALA A 464 -13.52 10.87 26.84
CA ALA A 464 -12.25 11.58 27.08
C ALA A 464 -11.01 11.11 26.28
N TRP A 465 -10.99 9.87 25.80
CA TRP A 465 -9.93 9.31 24.98
C TRP A 465 -9.86 9.88 23.56
N VAL A 466 -10.94 10.52 23.11
CA VAL A 466 -11.13 11.02 21.74
C VAL A 466 -11.12 12.55 21.70
N THR A 467 -11.52 13.20 22.80
CA THR A 467 -11.87 14.63 22.80
C THR A 467 -10.97 15.52 23.66
N ALA A 468 -9.97 14.96 24.35
CA ALA A 468 -9.16 15.73 25.29
C ALA A 468 -7.64 15.45 25.16
N TYR A 469 -6.85 16.41 25.65
CA TYR A 469 -5.40 16.27 25.74
C TYR A 469 -5.00 15.30 26.87
N ILE A 470 -4.33 14.20 26.51
CA ILE A 470 -3.98 13.10 27.43
C ILE A 470 -2.47 12.82 27.53
N TYR A 471 -1.64 13.73 27.02
CA TYR A 471 -0.18 13.54 26.93
C TYR A 471 0.53 14.24 28.09
N PRO A 472 1.80 13.90 28.36
CA PRO A 472 2.56 14.59 29.38
C PRO A 472 2.69 16.09 29.04
N PRO A 473 2.86 16.93 30.07
CA PRO A 473 2.74 18.39 29.92
C PRO A 473 3.79 19.01 29.00
N PHE A 474 5.00 18.45 28.99
CA PHE A 474 6.10 18.93 28.14
C PHE A 474 5.73 18.95 26.66
N PHE A 475 4.88 18.02 26.21
CA PHE A 475 4.48 17.99 24.80
C PHE A 475 3.55 19.16 24.43
N ALA A 476 2.70 19.62 25.34
CA ALA A 476 1.87 20.81 25.14
C ALA A 476 2.76 22.06 25.08
N GLU A 477 3.69 22.20 26.01
CA GLU A 477 4.65 23.31 26.04
C GLU A 477 5.54 23.35 24.80
N LEU A 478 5.98 22.20 24.30
CA LEU A 478 6.75 22.10 23.06
C LEU A 478 5.99 22.62 21.83
N LEU A 479 4.66 22.46 21.82
CA LEU A 479 3.79 22.91 20.73
C LEU A 479 3.24 24.32 20.96
N ALA A 480 3.30 24.86 22.18
CA ALA A 480 2.79 26.19 22.54
C ALA A 480 3.29 27.31 21.60
N PRO A 481 4.56 27.35 21.15
CA PRO A 481 5.04 28.37 20.21
C PRO A 481 4.35 28.35 18.83
N LEU A 482 3.68 27.26 18.45
CA LEU A 482 2.95 27.16 17.18
C LEU A 482 1.52 27.69 17.27
N THR A 483 1.00 27.91 18.48
CA THR A 483 -0.38 28.33 18.71
C THR A 483 -0.76 29.68 18.09
N PRO A 484 0.13 30.70 18.05
CA PRO A 484 -0.21 31.98 17.42
C PRO A 484 -0.44 31.89 15.90
N LEU A 485 0.04 30.82 15.25
CA LEU A 485 -0.11 30.61 13.80
C LEU A 485 -1.50 30.08 13.42
N GLY A 486 -2.33 29.75 14.41
CA GLY A 486 -3.64 29.11 14.23
C GLY A 486 -3.54 27.59 13.97
N LEU A 487 -4.66 26.90 14.19
CA LEU A 487 -4.76 25.44 14.14
C LEU A 487 -4.22 24.85 12.83
N LEU A 488 -4.63 25.41 11.69
CA LEU A 488 -4.29 24.84 10.38
C LEU A 488 -2.80 24.99 10.04
N THR A 489 -2.20 26.15 10.33
CA THR A 489 -0.78 26.40 10.08
C THR A 489 0.09 25.56 11.00
N ALA A 490 -0.27 25.49 12.29
CA ALA A 490 0.39 24.62 13.25
C ALA A 490 0.31 23.14 12.81
N ALA A 491 -0.85 22.70 12.33
CA ALA A 491 -1.06 21.35 11.81
C ALA A 491 -0.20 21.05 10.59
N ARG A 492 -0.04 22.00 9.66
CA ARG A 492 0.82 21.84 8.49
C ARG A 492 2.29 21.74 8.88
N ILE A 493 2.76 22.57 9.82
CA ILE A 493 4.14 22.52 10.34
C ILE A 493 4.37 21.19 11.05
N TRP A 494 3.45 20.80 11.93
CA TRP A 494 3.55 19.53 12.64
C TRP A 494 3.53 18.33 11.68
N LEU A 495 2.72 18.36 10.63
CA LEU A 495 2.73 17.31 9.60
C LEU A 495 4.10 17.16 8.95
N LEU A 496 4.79 18.27 8.65
CA LEU A 496 6.16 18.23 8.12
C LEU A 496 7.14 17.61 9.13
N VAL A 497 7.00 17.91 10.42
CA VAL A 497 7.78 17.28 11.50
C VAL A 497 7.53 15.77 11.55
N VAL A 498 6.27 15.33 11.46
CA VAL A 498 5.87 13.92 11.45
C VAL A 498 6.46 13.18 10.24
N HIS A 499 6.46 13.79 9.06
CA HIS A 499 7.12 13.25 7.85
C HIS A 499 8.64 13.18 7.99
N ALA A 500 9.26 14.26 8.47
CA ALA A 500 10.71 14.30 8.71
C ALA A 500 11.13 13.24 9.73
N ALA A 501 10.33 13.04 10.78
CA ALA A 501 10.56 12.01 11.78
C ALA A 501 10.45 10.59 11.19
N PHE A 502 9.47 10.34 10.33
CA PHE A 502 9.33 9.05 9.63
C PHE A 502 10.55 8.76 8.73
N ILE A 503 10.93 9.69 7.85
CA ILE A 503 12.08 9.52 6.95
C ILE A 503 13.41 9.45 7.73
N GLY A 504 13.55 10.25 8.78
CA GLY A 504 14.68 10.21 9.71
C GLY A 504 14.80 8.85 10.40
N SER A 505 13.68 8.29 10.86
CA SER A 505 13.61 6.95 11.45
C SER A 505 14.07 5.88 10.46
N LEU A 506 13.54 5.87 9.24
CA LEU A 506 13.95 4.90 8.21
C LEU A 506 15.44 5.01 7.88
N THR A 507 15.94 6.23 7.75
CA THR A 507 17.37 6.48 7.49
C THR A 507 18.22 5.92 8.61
N LEU A 508 17.81 6.13 9.87
CA LEU A 508 18.54 5.67 11.03
C LEU A 508 18.45 4.14 11.21
N ILE A 509 17.27 3.54 11.00
CA ILE A 509 17.05 2.08 11.00
C ILE A 509 17.97 1.40 9.99
N VAL A 510 18.05 1.90 8.75
CA VAL A 510 18.96 1.32 7.74
C VAL A 510 20.42 1.47 8.14
N ARG A 511 20.80 2.58 8.79
CA ARG A 511 22.17 2.79 9.31
C ARG A 511 22.51 1.91 10.52
N LEU A 512 21.52 1.61 11.36
CA LEU A 512 21.67 0.72 12.52
C LEU A 512 21.95 -0.73 12.12
N HIS A 513 21.55 -1.11 10.91
CA HIS A 513 21.66 -2.47 10.39
C HIS A 513 22.52 -2.52 9.11
N PRO A 514 23.84 -2.28 9.20
CA PRO A 514 24.72 -2.29 8.03
C PRO A 514 24.75 -3.65 7.31
N GLU A 515 24.50 -4.73 8.05
CA GLU A 515 24.42 -6.12 7.57
C GLU A 515 23.24 -6.38 6.61
N LEU A 516 22.27 -5.46 6.52
CA LEU A 516 21.19 -5.58 5.55
C LEU A 516 21.76 -5.57 4.13
N SER A 517 21.54 -6.68 3.42
CA SER A 517 21.77 -6.80 1.98
C SER A 517 20.95 -5.76 1.21
N ARG A 518 21.27 -5.53 -0.07
CA ARG A 518 20.48 -4.64 -0.94
C ARG A 518 19.00 -5.03 -0.97
N ALA A 519 18.73 -6.33 -1.11
CA ALA A 519 17.38 -6.88 -1.03
C ALA A 519 16.75 -6.65 0.35
N GLY A 520 17.50 -6.87 1.44
CA GLY A 520 17.03 -6.62 2.81
C GLY A 520 16.65 -5.15 3.05
N ARG A 521 17.46 -4.19 2.59
CA ARG A 521 17.14 -2.75 2.67
C ARG A 521 15.89 -2.40 1.88
N ARG A 522 15.75 -2.94 0.66
CA ARG A 522 14.55 -2.75 -0.16
C ARG A 522 13.31 -3.35 0.49
N LEU A 523 13.42 -4.53 1.12
CA LEU A 523 12.32 -5.14 1.86
C LEU A 523 11.91 -4.29 3.08
N VAL A 524 12.86 -3.73 3.83
CA VAL A 524 12.56 -2.81 4.94
C VAL A 524 11.83 -1.56 4.44
N LEU A 525 12.30 -0.97 3.33
CA LEU A 525 11.65 0.20 2.73
C LEU A 525 10.26 -0.12 2.19
N LEU A 526 10.11 -1.25 1.50
CA LEU A 526 8.83 -1.70 0.95
C LEU A 526 7.84 -1.98 2.09
N ALA A 527 8.28 -2.67 3.14
CA ALA A 527 7.48 -2.87 4.34
C ALA A 527 7.09 -1.53 4.96
N ALA A 528 8.02 -0.58 5.11
CA ALA A 528 7.71 0.73 5.69
C ALA A 528 6.69 1.54 4.88
N PHE A 529 6.90 1.70 3.56
CA PHE A 529 5.98 2.45 2.71
C PHE A 529 4.66 1.72 2.44
N GLY A 530 4.63 0.40 2.56
CA GLY A 530 3.40 -0.39 2.44
C GLY A 530 2.63 -0.56 3.76
N PHE A 531 3.11 -0.03 4.88
CA PHE A 531 2.53 -0.30 6.18
C PHE A 531 1.39 0.66 6.51
N MET A 532 0.14 0.17 6.48
CA MET A 532 -1.07 0.96 6.76
C MET A 532 -0.99 1.84 8.03
N PRO A 533 -0.42 1.37 9.17
CA PRO A 533 -0.18 2.21 10.35
C PRO A 533 0.57 3.52 10.10
N VAL A 534 1.45 3.59 9.10
CA VAL A 534 2.14 4.83 8.71
C VAL A 534 1.14 5.87 8.21
N TYR A 535 0.25 5.48 7.30
CA TYR A 535 -0.75 6.39 6.72
C TYR A 535 -1.77 6.83 7.76
N LEU A 536 -2.17 5.95 8.67
CA LEU A 536 -3.04 6.33 9.78
C LEU A 536 -2.35 7.29 10.75
N ASN A 537 -1.06 7.07 11.05
CA ASN A 537 -0.29 8.01 11.87
C ASN A 537 -0.25 9.39 11.22
N LEU A 538 -0.01 9.45 9.91
CA LEU A 538 0.01 10.72 9.19
C LEU A 538 -1.39 11.37 9.14
N LYS A 539 -2.44 10.58 8.87
CA LYS A 539 -3.83 11.04 8.82
C LYS A 539 -4.25 11.75 10.11
N PHE A 540 -3.91 11.15 11.25
CA PHE A 540 -4.21 11.72 12.56
C PHE A 540 -3.13 12.68 13.09
N GLN A 541 -2.05 12.88 12.32
CA GLN A 541 -0.86 13.65 12.70
C GLN A 541 -0.29 13.26 14.06
N GLN A 542 -0.20 11.95 14.27
CA GLN A 542 0.16 11.35 15.54
C GLN A 542 1.65 11.47 15.85
N VAL A 543 1.96 11.61 17.15
CA VAL A 543 3.33 11.75 17.67
C VAL A 543 4.14 10.44 17.55
N ALA A 544 3.53 9.32 17.17
CA ALA A 544 4.18 8.01 17.21
C ALA A 544 5.35 7.86 16.22
N THR A 545 5.43 8.61 15.11
CA THR A 545 6.63 8.62 14.25
C THR A 545 7.79 9.40 14.85
N LEU A 546 7.52 10.52 15.54
CA LEU A 546 8.52 11.22 16.34
C LEU A 546 9.03 10.30 17.45
N TRP A 547 8.11 9.55 18.05
CA TRP A 547 8.46 8.54 19.04
C TRP A 547 9.37 7.45 18.46
N LEU A 548 9.03 6.88 17.30
CA LEU A 548 9.90 5.95 16.58
C LEU A 548 11.30 6.53 16.33
N LEU A 549 11.41 7.81 15.94
CA LEU A 549 12.70 8.46 15.74
C LEU A 549 13.52 8.49 17.01
N LEU A 550 12.93 8.91 18.13
CA LEU A 550 13.62 9.02 19.42
C LEU A 550 14.02 7.63 19.97
N LEU A 551 13.15 6.63 19.86
CA LEU A 551 13.48 5.24 20.19
C LEU A 551 14.67 4.73 19.36
N THR A 552 14.66 5.01 18.06
CA THR A 552 15.74 4.61 17.15
C THR A 552 17.03 5.38 17.45
N ALA A 553 16.94 6.66 17.79
CA ALA A 553 18.05 7.52 18.16
C ALA A 553 18.70 7.14 19.49
N SER A 554 17.91 6.76 20.50
CA SER A 554 18.43 6.24 21.77
C SER A 554 19.20 4.93 21.56
N LEU A 555 18.67 4.00 20.75
CA LEU A 555 19.39 2.78 20.38
C LEU A 555 20.69 3.10 19.62
N TRP A 556 20.65 4.04 18.68
CA TRP A 556 21.85 4.49 17.97
C TRP A 556 22.91 5.07 18.91
N ALA A 557 22.52 5.93 19.84
CA ALA A 557 23.42 6.51 20.83
C ALA A 557 24.02 5.42 21.74
N ALA A 558 23.20 4.49 22.21
CA ALA A 558 23.64 3.36 23.04
C ALA A 558 24.66 2.46 22.34
N LEU A 559 24.43 2.15 21.06
CA LEU A 559 25.37 1.36 20.24
C LEU A 559 26.67 2.14 19.96
N ARG A 560 26.62 3.47 19.93
CA ARG A 560 27.78 4.35 19.78
C ARG A 560 28.45 4.73 21.11
N ARG A 561 28.03 4.14 22.24
CA ARG A 561 28.54 4.45 23.59
C ARG A 561 28.38 5.94 23.99
N ARG A 562 27.40 6.63 23.41
CA ARG A 562 27.07 8.03 23.75
C ARG A 562 26.01 8.04 24.84
N ASP A 563 26.39 7.65 26.05
CA ASP A 563 25.47 7.35 27.14
C ASP A 563 24.62 8.57 27.54
N HIS A 564 25.21 9.77 27.64
CA HIS A 564 24.48 11.00 27.99
C HIS A 564 23.47 11.41 26.93
N LEU A 565 23.87 11.37 25.66
CA LEU A 565 22.97 11.65 24.54
C LEU A 565 21.83 10.62 24.49
N GLY A 566 22.13 9.34 24.70
CA GLY A 566 21.12 8.28 24.77
C GLY A 566 20.15 8.53 25.92
N GLY A 567 20.64 8.93 27.09
CA GLY A 567 19.83 9.28 28.24
C GLY A 567 18.92 10.48 27.99
N ALA A 568 19.45 11.57 27.46
CA ALA A 568 18.66 12.77 27.11
C ALA A 568 17.57 12.47 26.08
N VAL A 569 17.86 11.64 25.07
CA VAL A 569 16.87 11.23 24.06
C VAL A 569 15.77 10.35 24.66
N ILE A 570 16.09 9.47 25.62
CA ILE A 570 15.08 8.67 26.35
C ILE A 570 14.20 9.57 27.20
N ALA A 571 14.79 10.52 27.93
CA ALA A 571 14.05 11.49 28.74
C ALA A 571 13.07 12.29 27.87
N MET A 572 13.54 12.83 26.74
CA MET A 572 12.70 13.50 25.75
C MET A 572 11.56 12.60 25.26
N ALA A 573 11.84 11.35 24.90
CA ALA A 573 10.80 10.42 24.44
C ALA A 573 9.74 10.14 25.53
N ALA A 574 10.17 9.95 26.78
CA ALA A 574 9.29 9.69 27.92
C ALA A 574 8.46 10.93 28.31
N SER A 575 9.01 12.13 28.13
CA SER A 575 8.28 13.39 28.33
C SER A 575 7.30 13.73 27.21
N LEU A 576 7.39 13.09 26.03
CA LEU A 576 6.34 13.20 25.00
C LEU A 576 5.22 12.17 25.17
N LYS A 577 5.58 10.98 25.67
CA LYS A 577 4.64 9.89 25.99
C LYS A 577 5.32 9.00 27.00
N VAL A 578 4.71 8.69 28.15
CA VAL A 578 5.41 8.09 29.31
C VAL A 578 6.08 6.73 29.04
N THR A 579 5.51 5.94 28.14
CA THR A 579 5.87 4.53 27.89
C THR A 579 7.37 4.21 27.67
N PRO A 580 8.23 5.04 27.07
CA PRO A 580 9.68 4.82 26.89
C PRO A 580 10.48 4.79 28.16
N ILE A 581 9.91 5.18 29.30
CA ILE A 581 10.59 5.11 30.60
C ILE A 581 11.14 3.71 30.88
N PHE A 582 10.49 2.65 30.35
CA PHE A 582 10.96 1.27 30.45
C PHE A 582 12.29 0.98 29.73
N LEU A 583 12.78 1.87 28.87
CA LEU A 583 14.14 1.77 28.33
C LEU A 583 15.20 1.93 29.43
N ILE A 584 14.91 2.68 30.49
CA ILE A 584 15.83 2.91 31.62
C ILE A 584 16.19 1.58 32.31
N PRO A 585 15.24 0.80 32.86
CA PRO A 585 15.56 -0.49 33.47
C PRO A 585 16.12 -1.49 32.45
N LEU A 586 15.69 -1.45 31.18
CA LEU A 586 16.28 -2.28 30.12
C LEU A 586 17.78 -1.97 29.94
N PHE A 587 18.16 -0.70 29.78
CA PHE A 587 19.55 -0.33 29.58
C PHE A 587 20.40 -0.61 30.82
N ALA A 588 19.87 -0.40 32.03
CA ALA A 588 20.51 -0.86 33.26
C ALA A 588 20.75 -2.39 33.21
N ARG A 589 19.74 -3.16 32.83
CA ARG A 589 19.82 -4.63 32.70
C ARG A 589 20.80 -5.10 31.63
N LEU A 590 20.95 -4.32 30.57
CA LEU A 590 21.94 -4.49 29.51
C LEU A 590 23.33 -3.96 29.90
N GLY A 591 23.59 -3.66 31.19
CA GLY A 591 24.88 -3.21 31.70
C GLY A 591 25.27 -1.79 31.29
N ARG A 592 24.30 -0.95 30.89
CA ARG A 592 24.50 0.45 30.48
C ARG A 592 24.01 1.40 31.57
N LEU A 593 24.56 1.24 32.77
CA LEU A 593 24.10 1.97 33.96
C LEU A 593 24.28 3.48 33.82
N ARG A 594 25.38 3.96 33.23
CA ARG A 594 25.60 5.39 32.96
C ARG A 594 24.50 6.00 32.08
N LEU A 595 24.09 5.28 31.03
CA LEU A 595 22.99 5.69 30.16
C LEU A 595 21.67 5.73 30.92
N ALA A 596 21.37 4.68 31.71
CA ALA A 596 20.15 4.60 32.51
C ALA A 596 20.07 5.71 33.57
N ILE A 597 21.15 5.96 34.31
CA ILE A 597 21.24 7.07 35.28
C ILE A 597 21.07 8.41 34.57
N SER A 598 21.78 8.62 33.45
CA SER A 598 21.63 9.85 32.68
C SER A 598 20.21 10.05 32.16
N ALA A 599 19.51 8.98 31.77
CA ALA A 599 18.12 9.02 31.35
C ALA A 599 17.20 9.40 32.52
N GLY A 600 17.39 8.78 33.69
CA GLY A 600 16.64 9.08 34.90
C GLY A 600 16.82 10.53 35.34
N MET A 601 18.06 11.00 35.44
CA MET A 601 18.37 12.39 35.82
C MET A 601 17.83 13.41 34.81
N ALA A 602 18.00 13.16 33.51
CA ALA A 602 17.46 14.06 32.48
C ALA A 602 15.93 14.08 32.48
N LEU A 603 15.27 12.93 32.73
CA LEU A 603 13.81 12.86 32.83
C LEU A 603 13.29 13.59 34.06
N LEU A 604 13.96 13.43 35.21
CA LEU A 604 13.64 14.16 36.44
C LEU A 604 13.79 15.67 36.22
N LEU A 605 14.93 16.11 35.66
CA LEU A 605 15.17 17.52 35.36
C LEU A 605 14.12 18.08 34.39
N LEU A 606 13.85 17.39 33.29
CA LEU A 606 12.88 17.84 32.30
C LEU A 606 11.46 17.92 32.89
N THR A 607 11.08 16.92 33.69
CA THR A 607 9.80 16.92 34.41
C THR A 607 9.72 18.08 35.40
N ALA A 608 10.78 18.34 36.18
CA ALA A 608 10.82 19.45 37.13
C ALA A 608 10.71 20.79 36.42
N VAL A 609 11.47 21.01 35.34
CA VAL A 609 11.39 22.23 34.52
C VAL A 609 9.98 22.44 33.96
N THR A 610 9.36 21.39 33.46
CA THR A 610 7.99 21.43 32.91
C THR A 610 6.96 21.79 34.00
N VAL A 611 7.04 21.15 35.17
CA VAL A 611 6.13 21.42 36.29
C VAL A 611 6.35 22.83 36.87
N LEU A 612 7.58 23.34 36.86
CA LEU A 612 7.87 24.72 37.28
C LEU A 612 7.36 25.75 36.26
N ALA A 613 7.47 25.46 34.96
CA ALA A 613 6.97 26.34 33.90
C ALA A 613 5.44 26.41 33.89
N SER A 614 4.77 25.30 34.22
CA SER A 614 3.31 25.22 34.32
C SER A 614 2.93 24.39 35.54
N PRO A 615 2.71 25.00 36.73
CA PRO A 615 2.38 24.27 37.96
C PRO A 615 1.14 23.37 37.86
N GLY A 616 0.15 23.76 37.05
CA GLY A 616 -1.05 22.96 36.78
C GLY A 616 -0.76 21.61 36.11
N SER A 617 0.41 21.47 35.47
CA SER A 617 0.88 20.24 34.82
C SER A 617 1.00 19.04 35.76
N TRP A 618 1.11 19.26 37.07
CA TRP A 618 1.13 18.17 38.06
C TRP A 618 -0.13 17.29 38.02
N GLN A 619 -1.26 17.84 37.55
CA GLN A 619 -2.50 17.09 37.35
C GLN A 619 -2.32 15.91 36.37
N PHE A 620 -1.32 15.94 35.50
CA PHE A 620 -1.00 14.79 34.66
C PHE A 620 -0.78 13.51 35.48
N PHE A 621 -0.01 13.60 36.56
CA PHE A 621 0.42 12.43 37.33
C PHE A 621 -0.68 11.90 38.26
N ASN A 622 -1.48 12.79 38.85
CA ASN A 622 -2.49 12.41 39.85
C ASN A 622 -3.91 12.31 39.27
N VAL A 623 -4.19 12.96 38.15
CA VAL A 623 -5.52 12.98 37.53
C VAL A 623 -5.56 12.19 36.24
N VAL A 624 -4.71 12.53 35.28
CA VAL A 624 -4.78 12.01 33.90
C VAL A 624 -4.22 10.60 33.82
N LEU A 625 -2.95 10.40 34.21
CA LEU A 625 -2.22 9.15 34.08
C LEU A 625 -2.93 7.95 34.73
N PRO A 626 -3.48 8.04 35.97
CA PRO A 626 -4.20 6.93 36.58
C PRO A 626 -5.50 6.59 35.84
N ARG A 627 -6.19 7.61 35.32
CA ARG A 627 -7.45 7.48 34.59
C ARG A 627 -7.25 6.87 33.21
N ILE A 628 -6.24 7.33 32.46
CA ILE A 628 -5.85 6.67 31.20
C ILE A 628 -5.23 5.28 31.44
N GLY A 629 -4.78 4.98 32.66
CA GLY A 629 -4.36 3.64 33.04
C GLY A 629 -5.49 2.59 32.99
N LEU A 630 -6.77 3.01 33.00
CA LEU A 630 -7.93 2.11 33.03
C LEU A 630 -8.27 1.46 31.69
N GLY A 631 -7.67 1.94 30.59
CA GLY A 631 -7.87 1.38 29.25
C GLY A 631 -9.27 1.57 28.68
N THR A 632 -9.59 0.79 27.64
CA THR A 632 -10.87 0.89 26.91
C THR A 632 -11.17 -0.38 26.12
N ALA A 633 -12.45 -0.75 26.09
CA ALA A 633 -12.98 -1.84 25.25
C ALA A 633 -13.17 -1.45 23.77
N ASN A 634 -12.71 -0.26 23.35
CA ASN A 634 -12.81 0.17 21.96
C ASN A 634 -12.23 -0.89 21.00
N TRP A 635 -12.94 -1.14 19.90
CA TRP A 635 -12.60 -2.20 18.93
C TRP A 635 -11.28 -1.95 18.19
N ASP A 636 -10.78 -0.72 18.18
CA ASP A 636 -9.48 -0.37 17.60
C ASP A 636 -8.32 -0.52 18.61
N ASN A 637 -8.61 -0.83 19.88
CA ASN A 637 -7.59 -1.07 20.90
C ASN A 637 -6.98 -2.48 20.78
N GLY A 638 -5.78 -2.55 20.19
CA GLY A 638 -5.03 -3.79 19.94
C GLY A 638 -4.11 -4.24 21.08
N SER A 639 -4.38 -3.86 22.34
CA SER A 639 -3.61 -4.31 23.51
C SER A 639 -4.30 -5.45 24.26
N PHE A 640 -3.60 -6.03 25.24
CA PHE A 640 -4.20 -6.98 26.20
C PHE A 640 -5.35 -6.36 26.97
N ASP A 641 -5.22 -5.10 27.38
CA ASP A 641 -6.30 -4.34 28.01
C ASP A 641 -7.52 -4.31 27.10
N GLY A 642 -7.36 -3.90 25.84
CA GLY A 642 -8.47 -3.86 24.89
C GLY A 642 -9.18 -5.20 24.74
N LEU A 643 -8.44 -6.31 24.65
CA LEU A 643 -9.02 -7.65 24.59
C LEU A 643 -9.81 -8.00 25.86
N VAL A 644 -9.21 -7.84 27.04
CA VAL A 644 -9.85 -8.18 28.31
C VAL A 644 -11.07 -7.28 28.56
N SER A 645 -10.93 -5.98 28.32
CA SER A 645 -12.01 -4.99 28.44
C SER A 645 -13.19 -5.32 27.50
N ARG A 646 -12.94 -5.81 26.28
CA ARG A 646 -14.00 -6.30 25.38
C ARG A 646 -14.69 -7.56 25.89
N ILE A 647 -13.93 -8.51 26.44
CA ILE A 647 -14.51 -9.73 27.05
C ILE A 647 -15.43 -9.34 28.22
N VAL A 648 -14.99 -8.43 29.07
CA VAL A 648 -15.80 -7.91 30.19
C VAL A 648 -17.03 -7.16 29.69
N GLN A 649 -16.92 -6.38 28.62
CA GLN A 649 -18.07 -5.68 28.04
C GLN A 649 -19.12 -6.64 27.47
N ILE A 650 -18.68 -7.71 26.79
CA ILE A 650 -19.57 -8.73 26.21
C ILE A 650 -20.19 -9.60 27.31
N SER A 651 -19.41 -9.92 28.36
CA SER A 651 -19.80 -10.82 29.44
C SER A 651 -19.55 -10.18 30.81
N PRO A 652 -20.35 -9.16 31.21
CA PRO A 652 -20.09 -8.37 32.43
C PRO A 652 -20.19 -9.16 33.74
N ASN A 653 -20.92 -10.28 33.72
CA ASN A 653 -21.16 -11.14 34.88
C ASN A 653 -20.41 -12.48 34.80
N LEU A 654 -19.37 -12.60 33.95
CA LEU A 654 -18.65 -13.86 33.73
C LEU A 654 -18.15 -14.53 35.02
N LEU A 655 -17.73 -13.72 36.00
CA LEU A 655 -17.32 -14.15 37.35
C LEU A 655 -18.15 -13.44 38.44
N GLY A 656 -19.42 -13.11 38.13
CA GLY A 656 -20.28 -12.29 39.00
C GLY A 656 -19.68 -10.91 39.30
N THR A 657 -19.79 -10.45 40.54
CA THR A 657 -19.27 -9.15 41.02
C THR A 657 -17.75 -9.03 40.93
N SER A 658 -17.03 -10.16 40.85
CA SER A 658 -15.57 -10.22 40.76
C SER A 658 -15.03 -10.00 39.35
N THR A 659 -15.88 -9.93 38.32
CA THR A 659 -15.46 -9.85 36.90
C THR A 659 -14.51 -8.69 36.63
N GLN A 660 -14.86 -7.48 37.11
CA GLN A 660 -14.04 -6.28 36.92
C GLN A 660 -12.70 -6.36 37.68
N THR A 661 -12.71 -6.90 38.89
CA THR A 661 -11.50 -7.06 39.72
C THR A 661 -10.55 -8.10 39.10
N ALA A 662 -11.09 -9.23 38.65
CA ALA A 662 -10.33 -10.26 37.96
C ALA A 662 -9.72 -9.74 36.64
N ALA A 663 -10.48 -8.97 35.86
CA ALA A 663 -10.00 -8.34 34.64
C ALA A 663 -8.79 -7.42 34.88
N LYS A 664 -8.88 -6.52 35.88
CA LYS A 664 -7.76 -5.65 36.28
C LYS A 664 -6.54 -6.46 36.71
N ALA A 665 -6.74 -7.52 37.49
CA ALA A 665 -5.65 -8.41 37.92
C ALA A 665 -4.99 -9.11 36.71
N ILE A 666 -5.78 -9.63 35.76
CA ILE A 666 -5.27 -10.28 34.54
C ILE A 666 -4.46 -9.28 33.70
N ILE A 667 -4.96 -8.06 33.49
CA ILE A 667 -4.25 -7.02 32.73
C ILE A 667 -2.91 -6.68 33.41
N ALA A 668 -2.90 -6.47 34.73
CA ALA A 668 -1.69 -6.17 35.48
C ALA A 668 -0.68 -7.32 35.45
N LEU A 669 -1.14 -8.56 35.66
CA LEU A 669 -0.30 -9.76 35.59
C LEU A 669 0.26 -9.98 34.18
N ALA A 670 -0.53 -9.76 33.13
CA ALA A 670 -0.07 -9.83 31.75
C ALA A 670 1.01 -8.77 31.47
N ALA A 671 0.82 -7.54 31.95
CA ALA A 671 1.80 -6.47 31.82
C ALA A 671 3.13 -6.81 32.52
N LEU A 672 3.07 -7.25 33.78
CA LEU A 672 4.24 -7.68 34.55
C LEU A 672 4.94 -8.88 33.92
N ALA A 673 4.20 -9.89 33.46
CA ALA A 673 4.77 -11.07 32.84
C ALA A 673 5.46 -10.74 31.52
N VAL A 674 4.83 -9.93 30.66
CA VAL A 674 5.35 -9.57 29.34
C VAL A 674 6.58 -8.66 29.45
N ILE A 675 6.51 -7.59 30.26
CA ILE A 675 7.66 -6.70 30.50
C ILE A 675 8.76 -7.45 31.24
N GLY A 676 8.41 -8.15 32.32
CA GLY A 676 9.36 -8.91 33.15
C GLY A 676 10.09 -9.98 32.36
N LEU A 677 9.39 -10.77 31.54
CA LEU A 677 10.01 -11.76 30.66
C LEU A 677 10.92 -11.09 29.62
N THR A 678 10.52 -9.94 29.08
CA THR A 678 11.32 -9.18 28.13
C THR A 678 12.63 -8.71 28.75
N LEU A 679 12.57 -8.08 29.93
CA LEU A 679 13.75 -7.63 30.67
C LEU A 679 14.63 -8.80 31.11
N TRP A 680 14.04 -9.89 31.58
CA TRP A 680 14.77 -11.09 31.99
C TRP A 680 15.53 -11.74 30.83
N ARG A 681 14.90 -11.82 29.65
CA ARG A 681 15.53 -12.34 28.43
C ARG A 681 16.56 -11.37 27.83
N ALA A 682 16.35 -10.07 27.97
CA ALA A 682 17.27 -9.03 27.52
C ALA A 682 18.46 -8.85 28.48
N ARG A 683 19.19 -9.94 28.73
CA ARG A 683 20.39 -9.95 29.57
C ARG A 683 21.64 -10.16 28.74
N GLN A 684 22.74 -9.52 29.15
CA GLN A 684 24.06 -9.89 28.64
C GLN A 684 24.39 -11.31 29.11
N ALA A 685 24.20 -12.30 28.24
CA ALA A 685 24.50 -13.71 28.51
C ALA A 685 25.46 -14.23 27.43
N GLY A 686 26.67 -13.67 27.40
CA GLY A 686 27.76 -14.06 26.51
C GLY A 686 27.61 -13.63 25.04
N GLY A 687 26.41 -13.51 24.48
CA GLY A 687 26.17 -13.14 23.07
C GLY A 687 26.76 -11.80 22.61
N ASP A 688 26.72 -11.55 21.30
CA ASP A 688 27.15 -10.26 20.71
C ASP A 688 26.40 -9.09 21.37
N PRO A 689 27.08 -8.21 22.13
CA PRO A 689 26.43 -7.15 22.90
C PRO A 689 25.61 -6.20 22.02
N GLY A 690 26.02 -6.00 20.76
CA GLY A 690 25.30 -5.18 19.80
C GLY A 690 23.96 -5.81 19.42
N TRP A 691 23.94 -7.12 19.13
CA TRP A 691 22.70 -7.85 18.83
C TRP A 691 21.77 -7.95 20.03
N THR A 692 22.31 -8.25 21.22
CA THR A 692 21.51 -8.28 22.46
C THR A 692 20.85 -6.93 22.73
N THR A 693 21.57 -5.82 22.50
CA THR A 693 21.01 -4.47 22.67
C THR A 693 19.91 -4.18 21.64
N ARG A 694 20.15 -4.44 20.35
CA ARG A 694 19.16 -4.21 19.28
C ARG A 694 17.89 -5.04 19.50
N LEU A 695 18.05 -6.34 19.77
CA LEU A 695 16.93 -7.26 19.99
C LEU A 695 16.22 -7.00 21.32
N GLY A 696 16.93 -6.56 22.36
CA GLY A 696 16.35 -6.17 23.64
C GLY A 696 15.44 -4.95 23.50
N VAL A 697 15.92 -3.89 22.83
CA VAL A 697 15.11 -2.70 22.53
C VAL A 697 13.93 -3.06 21.62
N ALA A 698 14.16 -3.85 20.56
CA ALA A 698 13.09 -4.30 19.67
C ALA A 698 12.00 -5.10 20.41
N SER A 699 12.41 -6.04 21.27
CA SER A 699 11.48 -6.83 22.09
C SER A 699 10.70 -5.95 23.05
N LEU A 700 11.37 -4.97 23.67
CA LEU A 700 10.71 -4.05 24.59
C LEU A 700 9.65 -3.21 23.86
N ILE A 701 9.96 -2.64 22.70
CA ILE A 701 8.98 -1.86 21.92
C ILE A 701 7.74 -2.70 21.59
N SER A 702 7.92 -3.95 21.13
CA SER A 702 6.79 -4.86 20.90
C SER A 702 6.00 -5.14 22.18
N SER A 703 6.70 -5.37 23.30
CA SER A 703 6.07 -5.63 24.59
C SER A 703 5.24 -4.45 25.09
N LEU A 704 5.73 -3.22 24.90
CA LEU A 704 5.05 -1.98 25.32
C LEU A 704 3.74 -1.75 24.56
N LEU A 705 3.69 -2.12 23.27
CA LEU A 705 2.45 -2.09 22.49
C LEU A 705 1.43 -3.13 22.95
N MET A 706 1.87 -4.27 23.48
CA MET A 706 0.96 -5.32 23.98
C MET A 706 0.30 -4.93 25.31
N VAL A 707 1.06 -4.27 26.18
CA VAL A 707 0.68 -4.02 27.58
C VAL A 707 0.23 -2.59 27.86
N SER A 708 0.29 -1.70 26.87
CA SER A 708 -0.28 -0.36 26.98
C SER A 708 -1.78 -0.45 27.21
N SER A 709 -2.34 0.45 28.02
CA SER A 709 -3.80 0.56 28.21
C SER A 709 -4.51 0.81 26.87
N VAL A 710 -3.86 1.53 25.94
CA VAL A 710 -4.41 1.82 24.62
C VAL A 710 -3.37 1.69 23.51
N THR A 711 -3.59 0.71 22.62
CA THR A 711 -2.80 0.52 21.39
C THR A 711 -3.67 0.68 20.16
N TRP A 712 -3.80 1.92 19.68
CA TRP A 712 -4.40 2.21 18.38
C TRP A 712 -3.56 1.69 17.22
N GLN A 713 -4.20 1.48 16.07
CA GLN A 713 -3.54 0.97 14.87
C GLN A 713 -2.35 1.82 14.42
N HIS A 714 -2.44 3.15 14.54
CA HIS A 714 -1.34 4.04 14.16
C HIS A 714 -0.12 3.93 15.11
N HIS A 715 -0.28 3.49 16.36
CA HIS A 715 0.85 3.25 17.27
C HIS A 715 1.79 2.14 16.76
N LEU A 716 1.26 1.20 15.96
CA LEU A 716 2.04 0.09 15.41
C LEU A 716 3.17 0.54 14.48
N VAL A 717 3.19 1.81 14.03
CA VAL A 717 4.30 2.37 13.25
C VAL A 717 5.66 2.16 13.92
N THR A 718 5.70 2.07 15.25
CA THR A 718 6.94 1.82 15.98
C THR A 718 7.51 0.41 15.79
N LEU A 719 6.70 -0.55 15.31
CA LEU A 719 7.14 -1.90 14.94
C LEU A 719 8.09 -1.92 13.74
N LEU A 720 8.22 -0.83 12.99
CA LEU A 720 9.20 -0.74 11.89
C LEU A 720 10.63 -1.01 12.36
N LEU A 721 11.01 -0.54 13.56
CA LEU A 721 12.33 -0.82 14.15
C LEU A 721 12.48 -2.31 14.54
N PRO A 722 11.56 -2.92 15.32
CA PRO A 722 11.56 -4.35 15.61
C PRO A 722 11.59 -5.25 14.36
N MET A 723 10.77 -4.95 13.35
CA MET A 723 10.71 -5.71 12.10
C MET A 723 12.01 -5.59 11.31
N ALA A 724 12.57 -4.38 11.18
CA ALA A 724 13.86 -4.19 10.51
C ALA A 724 15.01 -4.89 11.26
N THR A 725 14.98 -4.89 12.60
CA THR A 725 15.93 -5.64 13.42
C THR A 725 15.84 -7.14 13.15
N ALA A 726 14.61 -7.69 13.06
CA ALA A 726 14.39 -9.09 12.72
C ALA A 726 14.88 -9.44 11.30
N ILE A 727 14.60 -8.59 10.30
CA ILE A 727 15.11 -8.79 8.92
C ILE A 727 16.64 -8.76 8.90
N ALA A 728 17.25 -7.81 9.61
CA ALA A 728 18.70 -7.71 9.70
C ALA A 728 19.31 -8.95 10.36
N TRP A 729 18.70 -9.43 11.44
CA TRP A 729 19.15 -10.65 12.13
C TRP A 729 19.03 -11.87 11.23
N ILE A 730 17.90 -12.05 10.54
CA ILE A 730 17.70 -13.14 9.57
C ILE A 730 18.74 -13.07 8.44
N THR A 731 19.05 -11.87 7.96
CA THR A 731 20.06 -11.66 6.91
C THR A 731 21.46 -12.05 7.38
N ALA A 732 21.82 -11.63 8.61
CA ALA A 732 23.15 -11.85 9.18
C ALA A 732 23.37 -13.29 9.65
N ARG A 733 22.38 -13.90 10.32
CA ARG A 733 22.48 -15.23 10.94
C ARG A 733 21.98 -16.37 10.05
N ARG A 734 21.23 -16.07 8.97
CA ARG A 734 20.66 -17.04 8.03
C ARG A 734 19.99 -18.24 8.72
N PRO A 735 19.01 -18.01 9.61
CA PRO A 735 18.25 -19.09 10.25
C PRO A 735 17.40 -19.85 9.22
N ALA A 736 16.73 -20.92 9.67
CA ALA A 736 15.73 -21.62 8.86
C ALA A 736 14.64 -20.67 8.30
N GLN A 737 14.13 -20.98 7.10
CA GLN A 737 13.17 -20.12 6.37
C GLN A 737 11.91 -19.78 7.16
N ARG A 738 11.52 -20.62 8.14
CA ARG A 738 10.39 -20.39 9.04
C ARG A 738 10.43 -19.04 9.76
N TYR A 739 11.62 -18.49 10.03
CA TYR A 739 11.76 -17.16 10.65
C TYR A 739 11.25 -16.04 9.73
N GLY A 740 11.50 -16.17 8.41
CA GLY A 740 11.00 -15.23 7.42
C GLY A 740 9.48 -15.32 7.26
N TRP A 741 8.94 -16.55 7.19
CA TRP A 741 7.49 -16.77 7.12
C TRP A 741 6.76 -16.30 8.38
N TRP A 742 7.34 -16.53 9.56
CA TRP A 742 6.81 -16.01 10.82
C TRP A 742 6.76 -14.49 10.80
N LEU A 743 7.87 -13.83 10.43
CA LEU A 743 7.90 -12.36 10.36
C LEU A 743 6.89 -11.81 9.34
N LEU A 744 6.75 -12.46 8.18
CA LEU A 744 5.77 -12.07 7.18
C LEU A 744 4.34 -12.21 7.70
N ALA A 745 4.00 -13.34 8.33
CA ALA A 745 2.69 -13.54 8.93
C ALA A 745 2.41 -12.47 10.01
N ALA A 746 3.39 -12.18 10.88
CA ALA A 746 3.27 -11.14 11.89
C ALA A 746 3.05 -9.74 11.29
N TYR A 747 3.76 -9.41 10.20
CA TYR A 747 3.57 -8.17 9.46
C TYR A 747 2.16 -8.06 8.87
N VAL A 748 1.67 -9.14 8.23
CA VAL A 748 0.32 -9.19 7.65
C VAL A 748 -0.74 -9.00 8.73
N MET A 749 -0.63 -9.68 9.87
CA MET A 749 -1.59 -9.54 10.98
C MET A 749 -1.62 -8.12 11.57
N CYS A 750 -0.49 -7.41 11.60
CA CYS A 750 -0.42 -6.01 11.99
C CYS A 750 -0.93 -5.04 10.90
N TRP A 751 -1.01 -5.49 9.65
CA TRP A 751 -1.46 -4.70 8.51
C TRP A 751 -2.98 -4.81 8.29
N VAL A 752 -3.56 -5.99 8.50
CA VAL A 752 -4.98 -6.27 8.29
C VAL A 752 -5.86 -5.38 9.19
N ASP A 753 -6.85 -4.75 8.56
CA ASP A 753 -7.87 -3.97 9.25
C ASP A 753 -8.98 -4.87 9.81
N ARG A 754 -9.58 -4.49 10.94
CA ARG A 754 -10.70 -5.24 11.54
C ARG A 754 -11.92 -5.31 10.61
N ARG A 755 -12.06 -4.35 9.68
CA ARG A 755 -13.12 -4.33 8.68
C ARG A 755 -13.02 -5.47 7.67
N ALA A 756 -11.88 -6.16 7.59
CA ALA A 756 -11.76 -7.39 6.80
C ALA A 756 -12.56 -8.57 7.40
N PHE A 757 -13.11 -8.42 8.60
CA PHE A 757 -13.94 -9.41 9.27
C PHE A 757 -15.42 -9.00 9.20
N PRO A 758 -16.37 -9.96 9.14
CA PRO A 758 -17.80 -9.70 9.07
C PRO A 758 -18.33 -9.25 10.46
N LEU A 759 -17.99 -8.02 10.85
CA LEU A 759 -18.38 -7.45 12.14
C LEU A 759 -19.82 -6.89 12.07
N PRO A 760 -20.58 -6.91 13.19
CA PRO A 760 -21.92 -6.31 13.25
C PRO A 760 -21.93 -4.83 12.88
N ALA A 761 -22.87 -4.42 12.03
CA ALA A 761 -22.95 -3.05 11.50
C ALA A 761 -23.35 -2.01 12.56
N ASP A 762 -24.19 -2.41 13.51
CA ASP A 762 -24.62 -1.63 14.67
C ASP A 762 -23.58 -1.57 15.80
N GLN A 763 -22.43 -2.24 15.61
CA GLN A 763 -21.35 -2.36 16.58
C GLN A 763 -21.77 -3.04 17.89
N GLN A 764 -22.84 -3.84 17.87
CA GLN A 764 -23.31 -4.60 19.03
C GLN A 764 -23.19 -6.11 18.78
N VAL A 765 -22.92 -6.85 19.85
CA VAL A 765 -22.76 -8.31 19.79
C VAL A 765 -24.05 -8.97 20.25
N HIS A 766 -24.72 -9.70 19.36
CA HIS A 766 -26.01 -10.33 19.64
C HIS A 766 -25.93 -11.83 19.87
N THR A 767 -24.89 -12.49 19.36
CA THR A 767 -24.72 -13.94 19.47
C THR A 767 -23.31 -14.34 19.89
N ALA A 768 -23.15 -15.54 20.45
CA ALA A 768 -21.85 -16.07 20.83
C ALA A 768 -20.89 -16.22 19.63
N THR A 769 -21.42 -16.59 18.46
CA THR A 769 -20.64 -16.66 17.21
C THR A 769 -20.15 -15.27 16.79
N GLN A 770 -21.02 -14.25 16.88
CA GLN A 770 -20.61 -12.86 16.64
C GLN A 770 -19.58 -12.39 17.66
N ALA A 771 -19.71 -12.77 18.93
CA ALA A 771 -18.74 -12.43 19.97
C ALA A 771 -17.35 -13.00 19.62
N ALA A 772 -17.27 -14.28 19.23
CA ALA A 772 -16.03 -14.92 18.82
C ALA A 772 -15.41 -14.22 17.59
N LEU A 773 -16.23 -13.87 16.59
CA LEU A 773 -15.79 -13.13 15.40
C LEU A 773 -15.27 -11.72 15.74
N VAL A 774 -15.99 -10.98 16.58
CA VAL A 774 -15.59 -9.64 17.03
C VAL A 774 -14.28 -9.71 17.81
N LEU A 775 -14.16 -10.61 18.78
CA LEU A 775 -12.93 -10.77 19.56
C LEU A 775 -11.75 -11.17 18.66
N THR A 776 -11.96 -12.06 17.68
CA THR A 776 -10.92 -12.47 16.73
C THR A 776 -10.50 -11.32 15.82
N GLY A 777 -11.46 -10.65 15.18
CA GLY A 777 -11.20 -9.58 14.21
C GLY A 777 -10.58 -8.33 14.84
N THR A 778 -11.04 -7.96 16.05
CA THR A 778 -10.49 -6.80 16.79
C THR A 778 -9.13 -7.08 17.43
N SER A 779 -8.78 -8.36 17.63
CA SER A 779 -7.51 -8.76 18.27
C SER A 779 -6.44 -9.23 17.27
N ILE A 780 -6.70 -9.18 15.96
CA ILE A 780 -5.77 -9.63 14.92
C ILE A 780 -4.40 -8.93 15.01
N LYS A 781 -4.41 -7.63 15.33
CA LYS A 781 -3.20 -6.82 15.51
C LYS A 781 -2.43 -7.25 16.76
N LEU A 782 -3.12 -7.53 17.88
CA LEU A 782 -2.50 -8.05 19.10
C LEU A 782 -1.78 -9.37 18.82
N ILE A 783 -2.40 -10.28 18.05
CA ILE A 783 -1.77 -11.53 17.59
C ILE A 783 -0.49 -11.23 16.80
N GLY A 784 -0.55 -10.27 15.85
CA GLY A 784 0.62 -9.82 15.10
C GLY A 784 1.76 -9.31 16.01
N VAL A 785 1.45 -8.48 17.00
CA VAL A 785 2.45 -7.96 17.95
C VAL A 785 3.05 -9.08 18.80
N ILE A 786 2.22 -10.00 19.31
CA ILE A 786 2.67 -11.20 20.05
C ILE A 786 3.63 -12.02 19.18
N MET A 787 3.30 -12.23 17.91
CA MET A 787 4.15 -12.97 16.98
C MET A 787 5.51 -12.29 16.76
N VAL A 788 5.55 -10.96 16.59
CA VAL A 788 6.82 -10.21 16.51
C VAL A 788 7.62 -10.36 17.81
N TRP A 789 6.98 -10.19 18.96
CA TRP A 789 7.63 -10.28 20.26
C TRP A 789 8.22 -11.67 20.53
N LEU A 790 7.44 -12.73 20.32
CA LEU A 790 7.91 -14.11 20.48
C LEU A 790 9.06 -14.46 19.54
N LEU A 791 9.01 -13.99 18.28
CA LEU A 791 10.08 -14.15 17.32
C LEU A 791 11.38 -13.49 17.81
N LEU A 792 11.30 -12.25 18.31
CA LEU A 792 12.46 -11.51 18.85
C LEU A 792 13.03 -12.16 20.11
N LEU A 793 12.17 -12.66 21.02
CA LEU A 793 12.62 -13.43 22.17
C LEU A 793 13.32 -14.72 21.75
N GLN A 794 12.85 -15.40 20.69
CA GLN A 794 13.52 -16.58 20.17
C GLN A 794 14.89 -16.25 19.55
N MET A 795 15.01 -15.09 18.89
CA MET A 795 16.30 -14.59 18.39
C MET A 795 17.26 -14.27 19.55
N LEU A 796 16.78 -13.61 20.61
CA LEU A 796 17.58 -13.36 21.84
C LEU A 796 18.07 -14.66 22.47
N ARG A 797 17.20 -15.67 22.59
CA ARG A 797 17.58 -17.01 23.09
C ARG A 797 18.70 -17.63 22.27
N ARG A 798 18.65 -17.51 20.94
CA ARG A 798 19.68 -18.05 20.04
C ARG A 798 21.00 -17.31 20.16
N GLU A 799 20.98 -15.98 20.31
CA GLU A 799 22.20 -15.20 20.55
C GLU A 799 22.88 -15.59 21.85
N ALA A 800 22.11 -15.85 22.92
CA ALA A 800 22.66 -16.33 24.18
C ALA A 800 23.25 -17.76 24.05
N ALA A 801 22.56 -18.68 23.37
CA ALA A 801 23.00 -20.06 23.22
C ALA A 801 24.20 -20.25 22.28
N GLY A 802 24.23 -19.53 21.15
CA GLY A 802 25.30 -19.66 20.15
C GLY A 802 26.67 -19.22 20.64
N PHE A 803 26.72 -18.40 21.69
CA PHE A 803 27.97 -17.99 22.33
C PHE A 803 28.48 -19.00 23.36
N ALA A 804 27.58 -19.70 24.07
CA ALA A 804 27.96 -20.75 25.02
C ALA A 804 28.75 -21.88 24.34
N VAL A 805 28.35 -22.26 23.11
CA VAL A 805 29.04 -23.28 22.30
C VAL A 805 30.45 -22.84 21.87
N ARG A 806 30.68 -21.55 21.61
CA ARG A 806 32.01 -21.02 21.21
C ARG A 806 33.01 -20.94 22.37
N ARG A 807 32.57 -21.12 23.62
CA ARG A 807 33.41 -21.05 24.82
C ARG A 807 33.87 -22.40 25.35
N GLN A 808 33.38 -23.53 24.83
CA GLN A 808 34.01 -24.81 25.13
C GLN A 808 35.40 -24.81 24.50
N PRO A 809 36.50 -24.90 25.28
CA PRO A 809 37.80 -25.16 24.72
C PRO A 809 37.68 -26.46 23.94
N ALA A 810 38.19 -26.50 22.71
CA ALA A 810 38.51 -27.79 22.11
C ALA A 810 39.46 -28.48 23.09
N TRP A 811 39.00 -29.56 23.72
CA TRP A 811 39.86 -30.41 24.53
C TRP A 811 41.05 -30.80 23.66
N PRO A 812 42.30 -30.58 24.08
CA PRO A 812 43.45 -31.03 23.29
C PRO A 812 43.30 -32.54 23.11
N ALA A 813 43.22 -33.01 21.88
CA ALA A 813 43.15 -34.43 21.57
C ALA A 813 44.52 -35.13 21.72
N ASP A 814 45.48 -34.50 22.42
CA ASP A 814 46.87 -34.96 22.55
C ASP A 814 47.26 -35.12 24.04
N ALA A 815 46.44 -35.83 24.81
CA ALA A 815 46.82 -36.27 26.16
C ALA A 815 46.28 -37.68 26.44
N ALA A 816 46.71 -38.62 25.60
CA ALA A 816 46.76 -40.05 25.92
C ALA A 816 47.93 -40.63 25.12
N ALA A 817 49.12 -40.52 25.70
CA ALA A 817 50.30 -41.31 25.37
C ALA A 817 50.62 -42.18 26.58
#